data_AF-A0A124BXE6-F1
#
_entry.id   AF-A0A124BXE6-F1
#
_cell.length_a   1.000
_cell.length_b   1.000
_cell.length_c   1.000
_cell.angle_alpha   90.00
_cell.angle_beta   90.00
_cell.angle_gamma   90.00
#
_symmetry.space_group_name_H-M   'P 1'
#
loop_
_entity.id
_entity.type
_entity.pdbx_description
1 polymer ?
#
loop_
_entity_poly.entity_id
_entity_poly.type
_entity_poly.pdbx_seq_one_letter_code
_entity_poly.pdbx_strand_id
1 'polypeptide(L)'
;MPPIIHCVRHAQGEHNLCVANHVIPDPLLTDLGNEQCRKLRDSFPRHTQVDLVTASPLRRTIYTALQSFEPVFQSHPDMKMIALPDAQETSDVACDTGSDPEVLRKEMEEKNVPIDLGLVHDGWNNKQGKYAPTHKAIKERARAARRWLKARPEKEIVIVTHGGFLHYFTEDWEDSSQYQGTGWVNTEYRTYEFTKEVHTDDLEGYELDGDNASLVETIESRERRGKSGPMPDREQQKMLYRKGTQGWDDQGLQLSIAEREAAKVPEVHSITAGYADRWYFSVPPWISPAKLPAKAHGNTGRYLGEGVIYSDEPNGIRTTGRAEIPVDIIHPGPDLKMLDENLPTFYLKHNKQSKLWSIYLCQHGNDPEPVYSLRYPDPSSPSSQNRYASALYDPYVSDILFGEVLIIPEWTQPSLSAEAIRQNGGVPPPPEPILPSRFTINLYNPDQQVTVHFKPKTWNSPATWTFEMPQHSFRQPSASTLDRTHPDPASADTTPKLRFTWRKDSKLSKDLTCLLSGKTTTIPESKTKSKEPDITVSIFKGLRELTLYEPNLYRVEMEDFKGLEVVLLLGAITIRDVYFTSMKDAFHVTKPAHMSSTPSPTKTNSKPLPSVPAASGALNAVQPRPEPQPQPQPQTQPPQQPPTKSNRQREEERRTQQLLEEEEKARRRRKAERQAEIDRETRRLQMLYGQEEDQVRRHRQTPSLPPRPQQPGQTLPLRPANQPHYSYPYQDGRQRPQAGPYMTAPGLDPRRQSAVRFALPAETPGPAASSPALQPKKSSFFRLRRSSADEAKLSKKRSSMF
;
A
#
# COMPACT_ATOMS: atom_id res chain seq x y z
N MET A 1 20.87 43.05 -5.30
CA MET A 1 19.79 42.27 -5.97
C MET A 1 19.07 41.49 -4.88
N PRO A 2 17.83 41.02 -5.07
CA PRO A 2 17.23 40.05 -4.15
C PRO A 2 18.12 38.80 -4.02
N PRO A 3 18.15 38.13 -2.84
CA PRO A 3 18.91 36.91 -2.67
C PRO A 3 18.38 35.72 -3.48
N ILE A 4 19.29 34.81 -3.82
CA ILE A 4 18.96 33.43 -4.24
C ILE A 4 18.59 32.64 -2.97
N ILE A 5 17.49 31.90 -3.02
CA ILE A 5 16.97 31.13 -1.88
C ILE A 5 17.15 29.63 -2.13
N HIS A 6 17.91 28.96 -1.27
CA HIS A 6 18.05 27.51 -1.23
C HIS A 6 17.07 26.93 -0.21
N CYS A 7 15.90 26.51 -0.69
CA CYS A 7 14.84 25.89 0.10
C CYS A 7 15.19 24.43 0.39
N VAL A 8 15.08 24.00 1.66
CA VAL A 8 15.43 22.64 2.10
C VAL A 8 14.32 22.05 2.98
N ARG A 9 13.82 20.86 2.65
CA ARG A 9 12.98 20.08 3.59
C ARG A 9 13.87 19.41 4.63
N HIS A 10 13.49 19.47 5.91
CA HIS A 10 14.22 18.79 7.00
C HIS A 10 14.48 17.30 6.71
N ALA A 11 15.54 16.77 7.32
CA ALA A 11 15.82 15.34 7.36
C ALA A 11 14.75 14.57 8.16
N GLN A 12 14.74 13.24 8.04
CA GLN A 12 13.76 12.39 8.71
C GLN A 12 13.80 12.60 10.24
N GLY A 13 12.68 13.04 10.80
CA GLY A 13 12.47 13.09 12.25
C GLY A 13 11.54 11.99 12.73
N GLU A 14 11.47 11.77 14.04
CA GLU A 14 10.70 10.66 14.65
C GLU A 14 9.25 10.57 14.14
N HIS A 15 8.57 11.71 13.98
CA HIS A 15 7.23 11.82 13.37
C HIS A 15 7.10 11.23 11.95
N ASN A 16 8.18 11.14 11.17
CA ASN A 16 8.14 10.58 9.81
C ASN A 16 8.22 9.04 9.77
N LEU A 17 8.43 8.38 10.91
CA LEU A 17 8.47 6.91 10.98
C LEU A 17 7.07 6.30 10.92
N CYS A 18 6.07 6.92 11.57
CA CYS A 18 4.67 6.52 11.50
C CYS A 18 3.73 7.61 12.04
N VAL A 19 2.46 7.55 11.64
CA VAL A 19 1.41 8.50 12.09
C VAL A 19 1.23 8.50 13.62
N ALA A 20 1.53 7.40 14.31
CA ALA A 20 1.48 7.35 15.78
C ALA A 20 2.50 8.29 16.43
N ASN A 21 3.66 8.52 15.80
CA ASN A 21 4.69 9.44 16.29
C ASN A 21 4.33 10.93 16.10
N HIS A 22 3.21 11.25 15.44
CA HIS A 22 2.73 12.64 15.32
C HIS A 22 2.34 13.25 16.68
N VAL A 23 2.13 12.43 17.72
CA VAL A 23 1.86 12.91 19.09
C VAL A 23 3.11 13.40 19.82
N ILE A 24 4.32 13.16 19.30
CA ILE A 24 5.60 13.57 19.91
C ILE A 24 5.81 15.06 19.65
N PRO A 25 5.84 15.95 20.67
CA PRO A 25 6.07 17.38 20.47
C PRO A 25 7.49 17.67 19.98
N ASP A 26 7.62 18.64 19.07
CA ASP A 26 8.90 19.17 18.55
C ASP A 26 10.04 18.11 18.40
N PRO A 27 9.85 17.09 17.53
CA PRO A 27 10.67 15.88 17.50
C PRO A 27 12.08 16.10 16.94
N LEU A 28 13.00 15.26 17.41
CA LEU A 28 14.38 15.14 16.93
C LEU A 28 14.47 14.41 15.58
N LEU A 29 15.69 14.40 15.02
CA LEU A 29 16.08 13.61 13.85
C LEU A 29 16.36 12.15 14.24
N THR A 30 15.98 11.22 13.37
CA THR A 30 16.34 9.80 13.47
C THR A 30 17.80 9.59 13.06
N ASP A 31 18.37 8.41 13.29
CA ASP A 31 19.72 8.06 12.78
C ASP A 31 19.81 8.14 11.23
N LEU A 32 18.74 7.76 10.54
CA LEU A 32 18.61 7.93 9.09
C LEU A 32 18.48 9.41 8.71
N GLY A 33 17.81 10.24 9.52
CA GLY A 33 17.81 11.69 9.36
C GLY A 33 19.21 12.29 9.48
N ASN A 34 19.99 11.86 10.47
CA ASN A 34 21.38 12.27 10.62
C ASN A 34 22.25 11.80 9.42
N GLU A 35 21.94 10.65 8.81
CA GLU A 35 22.60 10.20 7.57
C GLU A 35 22.20 11.01 6.33
N GLN A 36 20.92 11.36 6.21
CA GLN A 36 20.41 12.28 5.18
C GLN A 36 21.09 13.65 5.27
N CYS A 37 21.30 14.19 6.49
CA CYS A 37 22.06 15.41 6.70
C CYS A 37 23.50 15.32 6.17
N ARG A 38 24.20 14.21 6.46
CA ARG A 38 25.55 13.97 5.93
C ARG A 38 25.55 13.91 4.39
N LYS A 39 24.58 13.23 3.79
CA LYS A 39 24.43 13.17 2.32
C LYS A 39 24.16 14.54 1.70
N LEU A 40 23.30 15.37 2.30
CA LEU A 40 23.07 16.74 1.83
C LEU A 40 24.33 17.61 1.98
N ARG A 41 25.02 17.53 3.12
CA ARG A 41 26.30 18.21 3.34
C ARG A 41 27.32 17.87 2.25
N ASP A 42 27.46 16.58 1.95
CA ASP A 42 28.49 16.07 1.03
C ASP A 42 28.12 16.29 -0.46
N SER A 43 26.85 16.59 -0.78
CA SER A 43 26.34 16.79 -2.15
C SER A 43 25.92 18.21 -2.50
N PHE A 44 25.67 19.09 -1.53
CA PHE A 44 25.28 20.48 -1.79
C PHE A 44 26.48 21.29 -2.31
N PRO A 45 26.46 21.78 -3.57
CA PRO A 45 27.67 22.28 -4.21
C PRO A 45 28.00 23.74 -3.87
N ARG A 46 27.15 24.44 -3.09
CA ARG A 46 27.19 25.92 -2.95
C ARG A 46 27.56 26.43 -1.56
N HIS A 47 28.15 25.60 -0.69
CA HIS A 47 28.51 25.98 0.69
C HIS A 47 29.36 27.25 0.79
N THR A 48 30.22 27.52 -0.20
CA THR A 48 31.11 28.70 -0.19
C THR A 48 30.47 29.97 -0.73
N GLN A 49 29.19 29.94 -1.12
CA GLN A 49 28.41 31.10 -1.55
C GLN A 49 27.27 31.46 -0.59
N VAL A 50 26.92 30.59 0.36
CA VAL A 50 25.86 30.85 1.36
C VAL A 50 26.31 31.92 2.35
N ASP A 51 25.68 33.10 2.26
CA ASP A 51 25.91 34.23 3.17
C ASP A 51 25.06 34.11 4.46
N LEU A 52 23.89 33.42 4.41
CA LEU A 52 23.01 33.20 5.57
C LEU A 52 22.38 31.80 5.57
N VAL A 53 22.33 31.16 6.74
CA VAL A 53 21.47 29.98 7.00
C VAL A 53 20.29 30.41 7.88
N THR A 54 19.09 29.98 7.52
CA THR A 54 17.87 30.15 8.32
C THR A 54 17.19 28.82 8.55
N ALA A 55 16.51 28.68 9.68
CA ALA A 55 15.76 27.47 10.01
C ALA A 55 14.43 27.82 10.68
N SER A 56 13.42 26.98 10.47
CA SER A 56 12.27 26.95 11.37
C SER A 56 12.72 26.59 12.80
N PRO A 57 12.20 27.25 13.87
CA PRO A 57 12.58 27.00 15.26
C PRO A 57 12.14 25.65 15.87
N LEU A 58 11.88 24.62 15.05
CA LEU A 58 11.71 23.24 15.50
C LEU A 58 13.04 22.48 15.47
N ARG A 59 13.22 21.50 16.37
CA ARG A 59 14.45 20.71 16.52
C ARG A 59 14.89 20.08 15.20
N ARG A 60 14.00 19.38 14.51
CA ARG A 60 14.32 18.70 13.23
C ARG A 60 14.89 19.64 12.17
N THR A 61 14.41 20.88 12.07
CA THR A 61 14.90 21.88 11.12
C THR A 61 16.21 22.51 11.56
N ILE A 62 16.37 22.83 12.85
CA ILE A 62 17.63 23.35 13.41
C ILE A 62 18.76 22.31 13.27
N TYR A 63 18.54 21.06 13.66
CA TYR A 63 19.56 20.01 13.55
C TYR A 63 19.83 19.59 12.10
N THR A 64 18.86 19.73 11.20
CA THR A 64 19.12 19.58 9.76
C THR A 64 20.01 20.72 9.26
N ALA A 65 19.73 21.98 9.63
CA ALA A 65 20.55 23.11 9.24
C ALA A 65 22.00 22.98 9.75
N LEU A 66 22.16 22.64 11.04
CA LEU A 66 23.45 22.49 11.70
C LEU A 66 24.34 21.41 11.05
N GLN A 67 23.78 20.23 10.77
CA GLN A 67 24.54 19.10 10.20
C GLN A 67 24.74 19.24 8.68
N SER A 68 23.71 19.63 7.93
CA SER A 68 23.78 19.71 6.48
C SER A 68 24.64 20.89 6.00
N PHE A 69 24.73 21.98 6.76
CA PHE A 69 25.49 23.19 6.40
C PHE A 69 26.67 23.46 7.34
N GLU A 70 27.16 22.41 8.01
CA GLU A 70 28.43 22.41 8.77
C GLU A 70 29.58 23.16 8.05
N PRO A 71 29.85 22.96 6.74
CA PRO A 71 30.93 23.68 6.03
C PRO A 71 30.74 25.20 5.98
N VAL A 72 29.50 25.70 6.05
CA VAL A 72 29.19 27.14 6.08
C VAL A 72 29.59 27.73 7.44
N PHE A 73 29.24 27.04 8.53
CA PHE A 73 29.64 27.45 9.90
C PHE A 73 31.14 27.27 10.15
N GLN A 74 31.78 26.25 9.55
CA GLN A 74 33.23 26.08 9.61
C GLN A 74 33.99 27.17 8.84
N SER A 75 33.45 27.67 7.72
CA SER A 75 34.05 28.76 6.95
C SER A 75 33.74 30.16 7.52
N HIS A 76 32.66 30.29 8.29
CA HIS A 76 32.25 31.53 8.95
C HIS A 76 31.97 31.29 10.45
N PRO A 77 33.00 31.19 11.32
CA PRO A 77 32.82 30.81 12.72
C PRO A 77 31.95 31.75 13.58
N ASP A 78 31.86 33.04 13.20
CA ASP A 78 31.00 34.04 13.85
C ASP A 78 29.53 33.98 13.37
N MET A 79 29.23 33.18 12.35
CA MET A 79 27.90 33.04 11.78
C MET A 79 26.96 32.35 12.76
N LYS A 80 25.75 32.88 12.91
CA LYS A 80 24.63 32.20 13.56
C LYS A 80 23.49 32.01 12.57
N MET A 81 22.90 30.82 12.53
CA MET A 81 21.68 30.61 11.75
C MET A 81 20.53 31.40 12.40
N ILE A 82 19.66 32.02 11.61
CA ILE A 82 18.50 32.75 12.16
C ILE A 82 17.30 31.81 12.26
N ALA A 83 16.74 31.68 13.47
CA ALA A 83 15.47 30.98 13.69
C ALA A 83 14.29 31.86 13.23
N LEU A 84 13.46 31.35 12.32
CA LEU A 84 12.38 32.10 11.67
C LEU A 84 11.02 31.42 11.93
N PRO A 85 10.24 31.84 12.95
CA PRO A 85 8.96 31.21 13.32
C PRO A 85 7.93 31.14 12.18
N ASP A 86 7.95 32.12 11.28
CA ASP A 86 7.05 32.17 10.12
C ASP A 86 7.25 30.99 9.16
N ALA A 87 8.38 30.29 9.25
CA ALA A 87 8.74 29.12 8.46
C ALA A 87 8.38 27.77 9.10
N GLN A 88 7.60 27.74 10.19
CA GLN A 88 7.15 26.49 10.82
C GLN A 88 6.17 25.69 9.95
N GLU A 89 5.94 24.41 10.28
CA GLU A 89 5.02 23.54 9.54
C GLU A 89 3.54 23.95 9.69
N THR A 90 2.72 23.49 8.75
CA THR A 90 1.34 23.91 8.49
C THR A 90 0.33 23.53 9.57
N SER A 91 0.41 22.32 10.15
CA SER A 91 -0.62 21.80 11.04
C SER A 91 -0.48 22.24 12.51
N ASP A 92 -1.53 22.04 13.31
CA ASP A 92 -1.53 22.20 14.77
C ASP A 92 -1.19 20.90 15.53
N VAL A 93 -0.83 19.84 14.80
CA VAL A 93 -0.49 18.55 15.40
C VAL A 93 0.75 18.69 16.29
N ALA A 94 0.86 17.87 17.34
CA ALA A 94 1.90 18.02 18.36
C ALA A 94 3.32 18.04 17.76
N CYS A 95 3.62 17.17 16.79
CA CYS A 95 4.90 17.17 16.09
C CYS A 95 5.24 18.47 15.35
N ASP A 96 4.24 19.27 14.96
CA ASP A 96 4.44 20.55 14.28
C ASP A 96 4.41 21.75 15.23
N THR A 97 4.13 21.51 16.52
CA THR A 97 4.16 22.49 17.59
C THR A 97 5.55 22.49 18.24
N GLY A 98 6.22 23.64 18.18
CA GLY A 98 7.58 23.81 18.68
C GLY A 98 7.70 24.02 20.19
N SER A 99 8.92 23.88 20.71
CA SER A 99 9.24 24.12 22.12
C SER A 99 9.04 25.58 22.55
N ASP A 100 8.76 25.79 23.84
CA ASP A 100 8.72 27.13 24.42
C ASP A 100 10.08 27.84 24.30
N PRO A 101 10.14 29.18 24.11
CA PRO A 101 11.37 29.91 23.82
C PRO A 101 12.54 29.61 24.77
N GLU A 102 12.28 29.55 26.09
CA GLU A 102 13.33 29.31 27.08
C GLU A 102 13.79 27.85 27.14
N VAL A 103 12.92 26.89 26.79
CA VAL A 103 13.31 25.48 26.65
C VAL A 103 14.23 25.32 25.43
N LEU A 104 13.86 25.95 24.31
CA LEU A 104 14.66 25.93 23.09
C LEU A 104 16.00 26.66 23.30
N ARG A 105 15.97 27.88 23.86
CA ARG A 105 17.17 28.67 24.20
C ARG A 105 18.16 27.87 25.02
N LYS A 106 17.70 27.31 26.14
CA LYS A 106 18.53 26.51 27.03
C LYS A 106 19.18 25.33 26.30
N GLU A 107 18.42 24.60 25.48
CA GLU A 107 18.96 23.45 24.73
C GLU A 107 20.02 23.88 23.70
N MET A 108 19.80 25.01 23.02
CA MET A 108 20.75 25.54 22.04
C MET A 108 22.04 26.06 22.70
N GLU A 109 21.93 26.67 23.88
CA GLU A 109 23.08 27.11 24.68
C GLU A 109 23.85 25.91 25.26
N GLU A 110 23.17 24.94 25.89
CA GLU A 110 23.79 23.72 26.44
C GLU A 110 24.51 22.86 25.38
N LYS A 111 24.06 22.91 24.12
CA LYS A 111 24.66 22.20 22.98
C LYS A 111 25.59 23.08 22.12
N ASN A 112 25.81 24.34 22.50
CA ASN A 112 26.62 25.32 21.77
C ASN A 112 26.25 25.41 20.28
N VAL A 113 24.96 25.50 19.97
CA VAL A 113 24.46 25.64 18.60
C VAL A 113 24.64 27.10 18.14
N PRO A 114 25.26 27.38 16.98
CA PRO A 114 25.37 28.72 16.43
C PRO A 114 24.04 29.20 15.86
N ILE A 115 23.15 29.68 16.73
CA ILE A 115 21.79 30.12 16.38
C ILE A 115 21.43 31.47 17.02
N ASP A 116 20.70 32.29 16.28
CA ASP A 116 20.01 33.48 16.78
C ASP A 116 18.52 33.17 16.94
N LEU A 117 18.05 33.30 18.18
CA LEU A 117 16.66 33.09 18.59
C LEU A 117 15.90 34.43 18.77
N GLY A 118 16.45 35.56 18.34
CA GLY A 118 15.88 36.89 18.54
C GLY A 118 14.49 37.13 17.93
N LEU A 119 14.05 36.29 16.98
CA LEU A 119 12.69 36.30 16.44
C LEU A 119 11.73 35.34 17.18
N VAL A 120 12.25 34.44 18.02
CA VAL A 120 11.48 33.40 18.73
C VAL A 120 10.89 33.97 20.02
N HIS A 121 9.80 34.70 19.87
CA HIS A 121 9.08 35.37 20.96
C HIS A 121 8.07 34.43 21.66
N ASP A 122 7.61 34.81 22.85
CA ASP A 122 6.55 34.08 23.57
C ASP A 122 5.30 33.89 22.69
N GLY A 123 4.75 32.67 22.71
CA GLY A 123 3.57 32.30 21.94
C GLY A 123 3.78 32.08 20.44
N TRP A 124 5.03 32.07 19.92
CA TRP A 124 5.33 31.70 18.53
C TRP A 124 4.81 30.30 18.16
N ASN A 125 4.87 29.38 19.11
CA ASN A 125 4.45 27.99 19.01
C ASN A 125 2.94 27.79 19.22
N ASN A 126 2.22 28.80 19.74
CA ASN A 126 0.78 28.72 19.91
C ASN A 126 0.09 28.81 18.54
N LYS A 127 -0.53 27.71 18.10
CA LYS A 127 -1.12 27.49 16.76
C LYS A 127 -2.43 28.27 16.54
N GLN A 128 -2.37 29.59 16.75
CA GLN A 128 -3.50 30.52 16.72
C GLN A 128 -3.10 31.83 16.03
N GLY A 129 -4.08 32.62 15.57
CA GLY A 129 -3.83 33.88 14.87
C GLY A 129 -2.91 33.72 13.66
N LYS A 130 -1.77 34.43 13.65
CA LYS A 130 -0.72 34.33 12.61
C LYS A 130 -0.18 32.91 12.42
N TYR A 131 -0.20 32.10 13.47
CA TYR A 131 0.32 30.74 13.48
C TYR A 131 -0.78 29.67 13.40
N ALA A 132 -2.03 30.08 13.15
CA ALA A 132 -3.16 29.17 13.00
C ALA A 132 -2.97 28.17 11.83
N PRO A 133 -3.47 26.93 11.96
CA PRO A 133 -3.45 25.92 10.91
C PRO A 133 -4.53 26.20 9.86
N THR A 134 -4.39 27.28 9.09
CA THR A 134 -5.36 27.67 8.05
C THR A 134 -4.65 28.17 6.80
N HIS A 135 -5.17 27.85 5.61
CA HIS A 135 -4.56 28.30 4.34
C HIS A 135 -4.28 29.81 4.32
N LYS A 136 -5.18 30.63 4.90
CA LYS A 136 -4.99 32.07 5.03
C LYS A 136 -3.75 32.42 5.86
N ALA A 137 -3.70 32.00 7.13
CA ALA A 137 -2.59 32.34 8.03
C ALA A 137 -1.25 31.80 7.52
N ILE A 138 -1.26 30.62 6.89
CA ILE A 138 -0.07 30.00 6.29
C ILE A 138 0.41 30.80 5.07
N LYS A 139 -0.48 31.25 4.16
CA LYS A 139 -0.12 32.16 3.06
C LYS A 139 0.42 33.50 3.57
N GLU A 140 -0.22 34.08 4.59
CA GLU A 140 0.20 35.36 5.18
C GLU A 140 1.61 35.29 5.80
N ARG A 141 1.91 34.24 6.60
CA ARG A 141 3.26 34.05 7.17
C ARG A 141 4.29 33.64 6.12
N ALA A 142 3.91 32.86 5.10
CA ALA A 142 4.79 32.52 3.98
C ALA A 142 5.20 33.77 3.17
N ARG A 143 4.25 34.67 2.89
CA ARG A 143 4.49 35.98 2.28
C ARG A 143 5.35 36.88 3.17
N ALA A 144 5.14 36.87 4.50
CA ALA A 144 5.98 37.59 5.44
C ALA A 144 7.43 37.10 5.41
N ALA A 145 7.65 35.78 5.44
CA ALA A 145 8.96 35.15 5.29
C ALA A 145 9.62 35.50 3.95
N ARG A 146 8.89 35.41 2.81
CA ARG A 146 9.39 35.83 1.49
C ARG A 146 9.83 37.29 1.48
N ARG A 147 9.02 38.21 2.02
CA ARG A 147 9.35 39.64 2.07
C ARG A 147 10.52 39.95 3.01
N TRP A 148 10.62 39.25 4.14
CA TRP A 148 11.77 39.36 5.06
C TRP A 148 13.06 38.91 4.38
N LEU A 149 13.04 37.77 3.68
CA LEU A 149 14.18 37.26 2.91
C LEU A 149 14.53 38.19 1.73
N LYS A 150 13.54 38.70 0.98
CA LYS A 150 13.75 39.64 -0.15
C LYS A 150 14.44 40.95 0.28
N ALA A 151 14.32 41.33 1.56
CA ALA A 151 14.91 42.53 2.14
C ALA A 151 16.29 42.31 2.81
N ARG A 152 16.83 41.09 2.79
CA ARG A 152 18.16 40.79 3.35
C ARG A 152 19.31 41.36 2.50
N PRO A 153 20.41 41.82 3.12
CA PRO A 153 21.62 42.24 2.40
C PRO A 153 22.45 41.07 1.85
N GLU A 154 22.26 39.86 2.37
CA GLU A 154 22.87 38.61 1.89
C GLU A 154 22.48 38.28 0.44
N LYS A 155 23.35 37.57 -0.30
CA LYS A 155 23.14 37.22 -1.71
C LYS A 155 22.56 35.83 -1.88
N GLU A 156 22.95 34.88 -1.04
CA GLU A 156 22.46 33.50 -1.08
C GLU A 156 22.09 33.02 0.32
N ILE A 157 20.86 32.55 0.48
CA ILE A 157 20.27 32.22 1.77
C ILE A 157 19.70 30.81 1.75
N VAL A 158 20.11 29.97 2.68
CA VAL A 158 19.49 28.68 2.95
C VAL A 158 18.27 28.87 3.86
N ILE A 159 17.15 28.21 3.56
CA ILE A 159 16.00 28.09 4.46
C ILE A 159 15.65 26.62 4.68
N VAL A 160 15.87 26.14 5.90
CA VAL A 160 15.56 24.77 6.32
C VAL A 160 14.22 24.73 7.05
N THR A 161 13.24 24.11 6.40
CA THR A 161 11.82 24.13 6.79
C THR A 161 11.17 22.78 6.48
N HIS A 162 9.87 22.73 6.21
CA HIS A 162 9.03 21.55 6.25
C HIS A 162 8.22 21.37 4.95
N GLY A 163 7.79 20.13 4.69
CA GLY A 163 7.26 19.72 3.39
C GLY A 163 5.95 20.40 3.01
N GLY A 164 5.03 20.57 3.96
CA GLY A 164 3.75 21.25 3.71
C GLY A 164 3.97 22.75 3.53
N PHE A 165 4.72 23.38 4.43
CA PHE A 165 4.99 24.82 4.39
C PHE A 165 5.68 25.26 3.09
N LEU A 166 6.59 24.44 2.55
CA LEU A 166 7.33 24.78 1.34
C LEU A 166 6.45 25.14 0.15
N HIS A 167 5.32 24.46 -0.06
CA HIS A 167 4.39 24.78 -1.16
C HIS A 167 3.75 26.18 -1.01
N TYR A 168 3.46 26.62 0.22
CA TYR A 168 3.00 27.99 0.47
C TYR A 168 4.13 29.01 0.34
N PHE A 169 5.37 28.61 0.68
CA PHE A 169 6.54 29.48 0.65
C PHE A 169 7.06 29.73 -0.77
N THR A 170 7.21 28.69 -1.58
CA THR A 170 7.70 28.80 -2.96
C THR A 170 6.62 29.20 -3.95
N GLU A 171 5.34 29.00 -3.61
CA GLU A 171 4.19 29.06 -4.52
C GLU A 171 4.24 28.02 -5.65
N ASP A 172 5.09 26.99 -5.51
CA ASP A 172 5.15 25.83 -6.40
C ASP A 172 4.32 24.67 -5.85
N TRP A 173 3.24 24.33 -6.56
CA TRP A 173 2.29 23.28 -6.21
C TRP A 173 2.39 22.06 -7.14
N GLU A 174 3.39 22.01 -8.02
CA GLU A 174 3.76 20.77 -8.71
C GLU A 174 4.00 19.64 -7.70
N ASP A 175 3.48 18.46 -8.04
CA ASP A 175 3.71 17.20 -7.31
C ASP A 175 3.29 17.27 -5.83
N SER A 176 2.54 18.29 -5.41
CA SER A 176 2.29 18.63 -4.00
C SER A 176 1.58 17.55 -3.18
N SER A 177 0.93 16.58 -3.84
CA SER A 177 0.30 15.40 -3.21
C SER A 177 0.99 14.07 -3.60
N GLN A 178 2.21 14.09 -4.14
CA GLN A 178 2.97 12.88 -4.52
C GLN A 178 3.32 12.02 -3.29
N TYR A 179 3.61 12.67 -2.17
CA TYR A 179 3.73 12.05 -0.85
C TYR A 179 2.65 12.61 0.09
N GLN A 180 2.58 12.08 1.31
CA GLN A 180 1.63 12.55 2.32
C GLN A 180 1.92 14.03 2.69
N GLY A 181 1.08 14.94 2.20
CA GLY A 181 1.10 16.38 2.50
C GLY A 181 2.23 17.18 1.86
N THR A 182 2.96 16.61 0.88
CA THR A 182 4.07 17.31 0.21
C THR A 182 4.53 16.60 -1.06
N GLY A 183 5.09 17.37 -2.00
CA GLY A 183 5.86 16.91 -3.15
C GLY A 183 7.38 17.00 -2.96
N TRP A 184 7.88 17.00 -1.73
CA TRP A 184 9.31 17.10 -1.41
C TRP A 184 9.81 15.90 -0.61
N VAL A 185 10.98 15.36 -0.93
CA VAL A 185 11.63 14.31 -0.10
C VAL A 185 12.45 14.92 1.05
N ASN A 186 12.73 14.14 2.11
CA ASN A 186 13.57 14.61 3.22
C ASN A 186 14.97 14.98 2.72
N THR A 187 15.53 16.10 3.20
CA THR A 187 16.78 16.73 2.70
C THR A 187 16.82 17.09 1.21
N GLU A 188 15.69 17.09 0.51
CA GLU A 188 15.64 17.70 -0.81
C GLU A 188 15.93 19.21 -0.70
N TYR A 189 16.81 19.71 -1.58
CA TYR A 189 17.00 21.13 -1.78
C TYR A 189 16.56 21.57 -3.18
N ARG A 190 15.87 22.71 -3.25
CA ARG A 190 15.50 23.41 -4.49
C ARG A 190 15.95 24.86 -4.42
N THR A 191 16.37 25.40 -5.56
CA THR A 191 16.93 26.75 -5.68
C THR A 191 15.93 27.67 -6.36
N TYR A 192 15.69 28.85 -5.78
CA TYR A 192 14.74 29.83 -6.25
C TYR A 192 15.34 31.22 -6.38
N GLU A 193 14.87 31.97 -7.37
CA GLU A 193 15.06 33.42 -7.47
C GLU A 193 13.74 34.14 -7.21
N PHE A 194 13.80 35.39 -6.73
CA PHE A 194 12.62 36.25 -6.68
C PHE A 194 12.23 36.72 -8.08
N THR A 195 10.94 36.62 -8.44
CA THR A 195 10.47 37.18 -9.72
C THR A 195 10.65 38.69 -9.78
N LYS A 196 10.79 39.19 -11.02
CA LYS A 196 10.80 40.62 -11.36
C LYS A 196 9.39 41.19 -11.49
N GLU A 197 8.39 40.32 -11.61
CA GLU A 197 6.98 40.67 -11.69
C GLU A 197 6.44 41.01 -10.29
N VAL A 198 5.50 41.95 -10.21
CA VAL A 198 4.89 42.34 -8.93
C VAL A 198 3.50 41.72 -8.85
N HIS A 199 3.37 40.67 -8.05
CA HIS A 199 2.07 40.05 -7.78
C HIS A 199 1.39 40.74 -6.60
N THR A 200 0.16 41.21 -6.83
CA THR A 200 -0.72 41.85 -5.83
C THR A 200 -1.93 40.98 -5.49
N ASP A 201 -1.96 39.73 -5.96
CA ASP A 201 -2.92 38.69 -5.60
C ASP A 201 -2.22 37.48 -4.95
N ASP A 202 -2.98 36.53 -4.41
CA ASP A 202 -2.49 35.20 -4.04
C ASP A 202 -2.96 34.10 -5.02
N LEU A 203 -2.64 32.82 -4.74
CA LEU A 203 -3.04 31.69 -5.59
C LEU A 203 -4.53 31.32 -5.52
N GLU A 204 -5.34 31.97 -4.68
CA GLU A 204 -6.81 31.89 -4.75
C GLU A 204 -7.41 33.06 -5.53
N GLY A 205 -6.69 34.19 -5.61
CA GLY A 205 -7.10 35.43 -6.26
C GLY A 205 -7.51 36.54 -5.28
N TYR A 206 -7.17 36.43 -4.00
CA TYR A 206 -7.41 37.51 -3.03
C TYR A 206 -6.33 38.60 -3.17
N GLU A 207 -6.74 39.87 -3.14
CA GLU A 207 -5.83 41.02 -3.20
C GLU A 207 -4.93 41.11 -1.94
N LEU A 208 -3.69 41.57 -2.15
CA LEU A 208 -2.65 41.69 -1.14
C LEU A 208 -2.10 43.12 -1.06
N ASP A 209 -1.71 43.54 0.15
CA ASP A 209 -1.09 44.85 0.40
C ASP A 209 0.34 44.95 -0.17
N GLY A 210 0.43 45.22 -1.46
CA GLY A 210 1.65 45.31 -2.26
C GLY A 210 2.26 43.96 -2.63
N ASP A 211 3.55 43.98 -3.02
CA ASP A 211 4.28 42.82 -3.55
C ASP A 211 4.17 41.57 -2.65
N ASN A 212 3.75 40.45 -3.24
CA ASN A 212 3.76 39.10 -2.68
C ASN A 212 5.16 38.49 -2.55
N ALA A 213 6.15 39.09 -3.21
CA ALA A 213 7.55 38.66 -3.26
C ALA A 213 7.72 37.22 -3.78
N SER A 214 6.91 36.80 -4.75
CA SER A 214 6.90 35.43 -5.29
C SER A 214 8.27 34.94 -5.76
N LEU A 215 8.45 33.61 -5.70
CA LEU A 215 9.65 32.91 -6.10
C LEU A 215 9.44 32.15 -7.42
N VAL A 216 10.53 31.84 -8.11
CA VAL A 216 10.56 30.99 -9.31
C VAL A 216 11.71 30.00 -9.19
N GLU A 217 11.44 28.70 -9.39
CA GLU A 217 12.48 27.67 -9.32
C GLU A 217 13.46 27.79 -10.49
N THR A 218 14.77 27.73 -10.23
CA THR A 218 15.80 27.82 -11.28
C THR A 218 15.81 26.57 -12.16
N ILE A 219 16.15 26.72 -13.45
CA ILE A 219 16.20 25.60 -14.41
C ILE A 219 17.09 24.46 -13.91
N GLU A 220 18.30 24.77 -13.40
CA GLU A 220 19.22 23.79 -12.81
C GLU A 220 18.58 23.01 -11.63
N SER A 221 17.71 23.66 -10.85
CA SER A 221 16.98 23.01 -9.77
C SER A 221 15.91 22.06 -10.27
N ARG A 222 15.17 22.47 -11.31
CA ARG A 222 14.15 21.66 -11.98
C ARG A 222 14.77 20.42 -12.62
N GLU A 223 15.86 20.61 -13.37
CA GLU A 223 16.61 19.53 -14.02
C GLU A 223 17.15 18.52 -12.99
N ARG A 224 17.70 18.98 -11.86
CA ARG A 224 18.17 18.10 -10.76
C ARG A 224 17.06 17.24 -10.16
N ARG A 225 15.80 17.71 -10.15
CA ARG A 225 14.62 16.93 -9.72
C ARG A 225 13.85 16.27 -10.87
N GLY A 226 14.46 16.15 -12.05
CA GLY A 226 13.88 15.45 -13.20
C GLY A 226 12.77 16.20 -13.95
N LYS A 227 12.55 17.48 -13.66
CA LYS A 227 11.60 18.34 -14.37
C LYS A 227 12.28 19.05 -15.54
N SER A 228 11.56 19.19 -16.64
CA SER A 228 12.02 19.91 -17.83
C SER A 228 11.30 21.25 -17.99
N GLY A 229 11.98 22.22 -18.61
CA GLY A 229 11.42 23.56 -18.84
C GLY A 229 11.28 24.43 -17.59
N PRO A 230 10.71 25.64 -17.73
CA PRO A 230 10.49 26.57 -16.62
C PRO A 230 9.47 26.02 -15.61
N MET A 231 9.41 26.69 -14.44
CA MET A 231 8.31 26.48 -13.49
C MET A 231 6.97 26.86 -14.15
N PRO A 232 5.85 26.15 -13.86
CA PRO A 232 4.53 26.53 -14.36
C PRO A 232 4.18 27.99 -14.05
N ASP A 233 3.47 28.64 -14.97
CA ASP A 233 3.07 30.04 -14.83
C ASP A 233 2.07 30.25 -13.67
N ARG A 234 1.79 31.51 -13.35
CA ARG A 234 0.94 31.87 -12.19
C ARG A 234 -0.48 31.31 -12.28
N GLU A 235 -1.08 31.22 -13.47
CA GLU A 235 -2.43 30.66 -13.63
C GLU A 235 -2.40 29.13 -13.58
N GLN A 236 -1.33 28.51 -14.07
CA GLN A 236 -1.08 27.09 -13.84
C GLN A 236 -0.88 26.77 -12.35
N GLN A 237 -0.13 27.59 -11.61
CA GLN A 237 0.03 27.43 -10.15
C GLN A 237 -1.27 27.67 -9.38
N LYS A 238 -2.16 28.58 -9.82
CA LYS A 238 -3.53 28.71 -9.27
C LYS A 238 -4.37 27.43 -9.48
N MET A 239 -4.20 26.75 -10.61
CA MET A 239 -4.86 25.46 -10.86
C MET A 239 -4.22 24.31 -10.06
N LEU A 240 -2.90 24.29 -9.91
CA LEU A 240 -2.17 23.30 -9.12
C LEU A 240 -2.43 23.46 -7.62
N TYR A 241 -2.52 24.68 -7.09
CA TYR A 241 -2.93 24.98 -5.71
C TYR A 241 -4.24 24.28 -5.35
N ARG A 242 -5.30 24.51 -6.14
CA ARG A 242 -6.63 23.94 -5.91
C ARG A 242 -6.63 22.40 -5.97
N LYS A 243 -5.81 21.82 -6.84
CA LYS A 243 -5.62 20.35 -6.92
C LYS A 243 -4.83 19.81 -5.73
N GLY A 244 -3.78 20.50 -5.31
CA GLY A 244 -2.92 20.09 -4.19
C GLY A 244 -3.61 20.19 -2.84
N THR A 245 -4.40 21.24 -2.60
CA THR A 245 -5.22 21.34 -1.37
C THR A 245 -6.28 20.24 -1.33
N GLN A 246 -6.96 19.96 -2.45
CA GLN A 246 -7.91 18.84 -2.53
C GLN A 246 -7.20 17.49 -2.33
N GLY A 247 -6.04 17.28 -2.93
CA GLY A 247 -5.25 16.06 -2.76
C GLY A 247 -4.77 15.84 -1.32
N TRP A 248 -4.48 16.90 -0.57
CA TRP A 248 -4.21 16.81 0.87
C TRP A 248 -5.47 16.46 1.67
N ASP A 249 -6.63 17.04 1.33
CA ASP A 249 -7.90 16.67 1.97
C ASP A 249 -8.26 15.20 1.70
N ASP A 250 -8.06 14.72 0.47
CA ASP A 250 -8.26 13.33 0.04
C ASP A 250 -7.28 12.36 0.75
N GLN A 251 -6.07 12.82 1.08
CA GLN A 251 -5.10 12.12 1.95
C GLN A 251 -5.46 12.18 3.45
N GLY A 252 -6.55 12.86 3.84
CA GLY A 252 -6.97 13.02 5.25
C GLY A 252 -6.13 14.03 6.05
N LEU A 253 -5.54 15.02 5.37
CA LEU A 253 -4.60 15.99 5.92
C LEU A 253 -5.20 17.40 6.05
N GLN A 254 -6.41 17.49 6.60
CA GLN A 254 -6.97 18.78 7.03
C GLN A 254 -5.95 19.51 7.92
N LEU A 255 -5.91 20.83 7.87
CA LEU A 255 -4.82 21.57 8.51
C LEU A 255 -4.88 21.50 10.04
N SER A 256 -6.07 21.63 10.65
CA SER A 256 -6.24 21.48 12.10
C SER A 256 -6.66 20.07 12.54
N ILE A 257 -6.31 19.68 13.77
CA ILE A 257 -6.84 18.50 14.46
C ILE A 257 -8.37 18.58 14.52
N ALA A 258 -8.93 19.76 14.80
CA ALA A 258 -10.37 19.97 14.89
C ALA A 258 -11.08 19.65 13.56
N GLU A 259 -10.50 20.03 12.42
CA GLU A 259 -11.00 19.66 11.10
C GLU A 259 -10.77 18.17 10.79
N ARG A 260 -9.64 17.57 11.19
CA ARG A 260 -9.42 16.10 11.07
C ARG A 260 -10.37 15.28 11.92
N GLU A 261 -10.83 15.81 13.05
CA GLU A 261 -11.83 15.17 13.92
C GLU A 261 -13.24 15.41 13.41
N ALA A 262 -13.55 16.60 12.89
CA ALA A 262 -14.80 16.88 12.22
C ALA A 262 -14.95 16.08 10.91
N ALA A 263 -13.90 15.89 10.12
CA ALA A 263 -13.92 15.07 8.90
C ALA A 263 -14.24 13.59 9.18
N LYS A 264 -14.00 13.10 10.41
CA LYS A 264 -14.40 11.78 10.90
C LYS A 264 -15.87 11.74 11.39
N VAL A 265 -16.75 12.58 10.81
CA VAL A 265 -18.20 12.67 11.12
C VAL A 265 -18.89 11.29 11.13
N PRO A 266 -19.91 11.10 11.99
CA PRO A 266 -19.74 10.10 13.04
C PRO A 266 -20.55 8.82 12.82
N GLU A 267 -20.32 7.86 13.71
CA GLU A 267 -21.14 6.66 13.81
C GLU A 267 -22.61 7.00 14.09
N VAL A 268 -23.48 6.66 13.13
CA VAL A 268 -24.85 7.21 13.01
C VAL A 268 -25.72 6.83 14.19
N HIS A 269 -25.86 7.76 15.15
CA HIS A 269 -26.83 7.67 16.23
C HIS A 269 -28.25 7.85 15.68
N SER A 270 -28.98 6.74 15.55
CA SER A 270 -30.38 6.76 15.12
C SER A 270 -31.30 7.26 16.24
N ILE A 271 -31.68 8.54 16.18
CA ILE A 271 -32.72 9.12 17.06
C ILE A 271 -34.10 8.81 16.45
N THR A 272 -34.81 7.83 17.05
CA THR A 272 -36.15 7.41 16.60
C THR A 272 -37.15 7.23 17.75
N ALA A 273 -37.57 8.35 18.36
CA ALA A 273 -38.84 8.52 19.10
C ALA A 273 -39.11 10.02 19.34
N GLY A 274 -40.34 10.55 19.33
CA GLY A 274 -41.62 9.95 18.91
C GLY A 274 -42.86 10.67 19.47
N TYR A 275 -43.91 10.80 18.63
CA TYR A 275 -45.34 11.08 18.95
C TYR A 275 -45.86 12.48 19.34
N ALA A 276 -47.08 12.74 18.80
CA ALA A 276 -48.23 13.48 19.34
C ALA A 276 -48.39 15.03 19.20
N ASP A 277 -49.26 15.40 18.25
CA ASP A 277 -50.26 16.48 18.19
C ASP A 277 -50.22 17.77 19.05
N ARG A 278 -49.96 18.90 18.34
CA ARG A 278 -50.96 19.92 17.91
C ARG A 278 -51.89 20.58 18.97
N TRP A 279 -51.72 21.91 19.22
CA TRP A 279 -52.69 22.98 18.82
C TRP A 279 -52.35 24.42 19.33
N TYR A 280 -52.62 25.41 18.45
CA TYR A 280 -52.95 26.86 18.62
C TYR A 280 -52.20 27.82 19.57
N PHE A 281 -51.75 28.97 19.00
CA PHE A 281 -52.36 30.33 19.06
C PHE A 281 -51.41 31.36 18.40
N SER A 282 -51.79 32.46 17.72
CA SER A 282 -53.08 32.90 17.12
C SER A 282 -52.84 33.26 15.62
N VAL A 283 -53.14 34.40 14.95
CA VAL A 283 -53.88 35.68 15.16
C VAL A 283 -54.44 36.11 13.78
N PRO A 284 -55.56 36.85 13.66
CA PRO A 284 -55.46 38.30 13.34
C PRO A 284 -56.60 39.18 13.89
N PRO A 285 -56.39 40.52 13.93
CA PRO A 285 -57.47 41.44 13.54
C PRO A 285 -57.04 42.64 12.65
N TRP A 286 -58.00 43.11 11.84
CA TRP A 286 -58.18 44.41 11.17
C TRP A 286 -57.09 45.50 11.23
N ILE A 287 -56.67 45.97 10.05
CA ILE A 287 -56.91 47.35 9.57
C ILE A 287 -56.73 47.40 8.04
N SER A 288 -57.48 48.28 7.36
CA SER A 288 -57.34 48.59 5.93
C SER A 288 -56.98 50.08 5.79
N PRO A 289 -56.26 50.51 4.74
CA PRO A 289 -56.97 50.92 3.54
C PRO A 289 -56.23 50.64 2.21
N ALA A 290 -56.97 50.72 1.10
CA ALA A 290 -56.40 50.81 -0.24
C ALA A 290 -56.04 52.26 -0.60
N LYS A 291 -54.97 52.45 -1.40
CA LYS A 291 -54.96 53.34 -2.59
C LYS A 291 -53.65 53.26 -3.40
N LEU A 292 -53.82 53.44 -4.72
CA LEU A 292 -52.80 53.82 -5.72
C LEU A 292 -52.30 55.27 -5.45
N PRO A 293 -51.19 55.79 -6.07
CA PRO A 293 -50.66 55.36 -7.38
C PRO A 293 -49.12 55.36 -7.59
N ALA A 294 -48.75 54.86 -8.77
CA ALA A 294 -47.66 55.31 -9.65
C ALA A 294 -46.23 55.57 -9.09
N LYS A 295 -45.31 54.70 -9.51
CA LYS A 295 -44.41 55.06 -10.63
C LYS A 295 -43.99 53.80 -11.41
N ALA A 296 -44.45 53.72 -12.65
CA ALA A 296 -43.86 52.85 -13.67
C ALA A 296 -43.13 53.72 -14.68
N HIS A 297 -41.98 53.28 -15.18
CA HIS A 297 -41.84 52.88 -16.58
C HIS A 297 -40.43 52.37 -16.86
N GLY A 298 -40.35 51.12 -17.32
CA GLY A 298 -39.38 50.75 -18.35
C GLY A 298 -40.09 50.68 -19.71
N ASN A 299 -39.30 50.66 -20.78
CA ASN A 299 -39.58 50.06 -22.09
C ASN A 299 -38.25 50.11 -22.87
N THR A 300 -37.63 48.98 -23.22
CA THR A 300 -37.93 48.10 -24.37
C THR A 300 -37.86 48.80 -25.73
N GLY A 301 -36.86 48.41 -26.55
CA GLY A 301 -36.87 48.60 -27.99
C GLY A 301 -36.82 47.22 -28.69
N ARG A 302 -37.82 46.91 -29.51
CA ARG A 302 -37.77 45.81 -30.49
C ARG A 302 -37.32 46.39 -31.85
N TYR A 303 -36.64 45.61 -32.69
CA TYR A 303 -37.24 45.01 -33.92
C TYR A 303 -36.18 44.48 -34.91
N LEU A 304 -36.46 43.28 -35.45
CA LEU A 304 -36.12 42.66 -36.75
C LEU A 304 -34.85 43.04 -37.53
N GLY A 305 -34.23 41.99 -38.12
CA GLY A 305 -33.34 42.09 -39.30
C GLY A 305 -32.77 40.73 -39.69
N GLU A 306 -33.24 40.14 -40.80
CA GLU A 306 -32.63 38.97 -41.45
C GLU A 306 -31.79 39.44 -42.65
N GLY A 307 -30.59 38.89 -42.86
CA GLY A 307 -29.68 39.33 -43.94
C GLY A 307 -28.52 38.36 -44.18
N VAL A 308 -28.04 38.29 -45.43
CA VAL A 308 -27.69 37.01 -46.07
C VAL A 308 -26.59 37.18 -47.16
N ILE A 309 -25.56 36.29 -47.12
CA ILE A 309 -24.39 36.08 -48.03
C ILE A 309 -23.45 37.27 -48.35
N TYR A 310 -22.13 37.05 -48.22
CA TYR A 310 -21.22 36.84 -49.37
C TYR A 310 -19.95 36.08 -48.92
N SER A 311 -19.18 35.55 -49.88
CA SER A 311 -17.93 34.80 -49.68
C SER A 311 -16.68 35.66 -49.92
N ASP A 312 -15.49 35.18 -49.48
CA ASP A 312 -14.39 34.76 -50.38
C ASP A 312 -13.11 34.35 -49.61
N GLU A 313 -12.35 33.41 -50.17
CA GLU A 313 -10.93 33.14 -49.79
C GLU A 313 -9.98 34.03 -50.61
N PRO A 314 -8.65 34.02 -50.32
CA PRO A 314 -7.83 33.16 -51.17
C PRO A 314 -6.59 32.50 -50.52
N ASN A 315 -6.11 31.46 -51.21
CA ASN A 315 -4.77 30.85 -51.26
C ASN A 315 -3.59 31.59 -50.59
N GLY A 316 -2.58 30.93 -50.01
CA GLY A 316 -2.25 29.49 -50.01
C GLY A 316 -0.86 29.19 -50.61
N ILE A 317 0.09 28.71 -49.79
CA ILE A 317 1.44 28.27 -50.23
C ILE A 317 1.76 26.90 -49.61
N ARG A 318 2.35 26.00 -50.41
CA ARG A 318 2.83 24.67 -49.98
C ARG A 318 4.35 24.67 -49.81
N THR A 319 4.85 24.01 -48.77
CA THR A 319 6.11 23.25 -48.81
C THR A 319 5.92 21.91 -48.09
N THR A 320 6.74 20.92 -48.43
CA THR A 320 6.54 19.51 -48.06
C THR A 320 7.63 18.99 -47.14
N GLY A 321 7.26 18.34 -46.03
CA GLY A 321 8.18 17.60 -45.17
C GLY A 321 7.42 16.50 -44.42
N ARG A 322 7.77 15.24 -44.67
CA ARG A 322 7.02 14.06 -44.18
C ARG A 322 7.89 13.25 -43.21
N ALA A 323 7.40 13.07 -41.99
CA ALA A 323 7.94 12.11 -41.02
C ALA A 323 6.78 11.55 -40.18
N GLU A 324 6.33 10.34 -40.49
CA GLU A 324 5.24 9.66 -39.79
C GLU A 324 5.82 8.55 -38.91
N ILE A 325 5.62 8.62 -37.60
CA ILE A 325 5.75 7.48 -36.67
C ILE A 325 4.58 7.55 -35.68
N PRO A 326 3.64 6.59 -35.68
CA PRO A 326 2.55 6.54 -34.73
C PRO A 326 2.94 5.82 -33.44
N VAL A 327 2.48 6.33 -32.30
CA VAL A 327 2.49 5.61 -31.01
C VAL A 327 1.11 5.77 -30.35
N ASP A 328 0.18 4.89 -30.72
CA ASP A 328 -1.14 4.81 -30.09
C ASP A 328 -1.00 4.29 -28.65
N ILE A 329 -0.85 5.20 -27.68
CA ILE A 329 -1.00 4.88 -26.26
C ILE A 329 -2.50 4.73 -25.99
N ILE A 330 -2.99 3.50 -26.14
CA ILE A 330 -4.36 3.14 -25.78
C ILE A 330 -4.51 3.24 -24.25
N HIS A 331 -5.12 4.34 -23.79
CA HIS A 331 -5.58 4.46 -22.40
C HIS A 331 -6.54 3.30 -22.06
N PRO A 332 -6.43 2.67 -20.88
CA PRO A 332 -7.46 1.75 -20.40
C PRO A 332 -8.76 2.53 -20.15
N GLY A 333 -9.88 2.01 -20.66
CA GLY A 333 -11.18 2.69 -20.58
C GLY A 333 -11.77 2.72 -19.15
N PRO A 334 -12.56 3.75 -18.80
CA PRO A 334 -13.03 3.98 -17.44
C PRO A 334 -14.29 3.15 -17.12
N ASP A 335 -14.14 1.85 -16.85
CA ASP A 335 -15.22 1.03 -16.28
C ASP A 335 -14.73 -0.15 -15.41
N LEU A 336 -13.66 0.08 -14.66
CA LEU A 336 -13.25 -0.77 -13.55
C LEU A 336 -13.32 0.03 -12.25
N LYS A 337 -14.22 -0.37 -11.32
CA LYS A 337 -14.09 0.05 -9.93
C LYS A 337 -12.80 -0.54 -9.38
N MET A 338 -11.77 0.29 -9.30
CA MET A 338 -10.56 0.04 -8.54
C MET A 338 -10.95 -0.25 -7.09
N LEU A 339 -10.20 -1.12 -6.42
CA LEU A 339 -10.15 -1.02 -4.96
C LEU A 339 -9.31 0.23 -4.68
N ASP A 340 -9.78 1.06 -3.76
CA ASP A 340 -9.17 2.32 -3.28
C ASP A 340 -7.80 2.63 -3.89
N GLU A 341 -7.75 3.58 -4.84
CA GLU A 341 -6.58 3.91 -5.67
C GLU A 341 -5.37 4.40 -4.87
N ASN A 342 -5.57 4.65 -3.57
CA ASN A 342 -4.52 4.93 -2.61
C ASN A 342 -3.73 3.68 -2.18
N LEU A 343 -4.29 2.47 -2.27
CA LEU A 343 -3.66 1.25 -1.76
C LEU A 343 -2.68 0.60 -2.75
N PRO A 344 -1.48 0.15 -2.30
CA PRO A 344 -0.49 -0.49 -3.16
C PRO A 344 -1.06 -1.70 -3.90
N THR A 345 -1.18 -1.57 -5.22
CA THR A 345 -1.78 -2.57 -6.08
C THR A 345 -0.84 -2.99 -7.20
N PHE A 346 -0.62 -4.29 -7.28
CA PHE A 346 0.28 -4.97 -8.21
C PHE A 346 -0.50 -5.53 -9.40
N TYR A 347 -0.22 -5.01 -10.60
CA TYR A 347 -0.91 -5.32 -11.85
C TYR A 347 -0.07 -6.27 -12.71
N LEU A 348 -0.59 -7.46 -13.00
CA LEU A 348 0.13 -8.49 -13.76
C LEU A 348 -0.08 -8.31 -15.27
N LYS A 349 0.89 -7.67 -15.95
CA LYS A 349 0.83 -7.32 -17.37
C LYS A 349 1.72 -8.27 -18.20
N HIS A 350 1.12 -8.94 -19.20
CA HIS A 350 1.85 -9.81 -20.13
C HIS A 350 2.33 -9.01 -21.35
N ASN A 351 3.66 -8.97 -21.58
CA ASN A 351 4.22 -8.32 -22.77
C ASN A 351 4.24 -9.30 -23.95
N LYS A 352 3.32 -9.10 -24.90
CA LYS A 352 3.17 -9.92 -26.12
C LYS A 352 4.40 -9.91 -27.04
N GLN A 353 5.28 -8.90 -26.96
CA GLN A 353 6.46 -8.77 -27.81
C GLN A 353 7.67 -9.52 -27.23
N SER A 354 7.90 -9.43 -25.91
CA SER A 354 9.05 -10.07 -25.26
C SER A 354 8.78 -11.44 -24.65
N LYS A 355 7.51 -11.89 -24.63
CA LYS A 355 7.02 -13.08 -23.89
C LYS A 355 7.18 -13.02 -22.36
N LEU A 356 7.74 -11.93 -21.82
CA LEU A 356 7.93 -11.73 -20.39
C LEU A 356 6.64 -11.19 -19.75
N TRP A 357 6.45 -11.51 -18.47
CA TRP A 357 5.45 -10.83 -17.65
C TRP A 357 6.16 -9.77 -16.80
N SER A 358 5.49 -8.64 -16.61
CA SER A 358 5.94 -7.56 -15.74
C SER A 358 4.84 -7.28 -14.73
N ILE A 359 5.21 -7.19 -13.46
CA ILE A 359 4.33 -6.77 -12.39
C ILE A 359 4.59 -5.29 -12.16
N TYR A 360 3.55 -4.48 -12.31
CA TYR A 360 3.59 -3.04 -12.10
C TYR A 360 2.95 -2.69 -10.76
N LEU A 361 3.59 -1.84 -9.96
CA LEU A 361 2.99 -1.27 -8.76
C LEU A 361 2.37 0.09 -9.11
N CYS A 362 1.14 0.32 -8.66
CA CYS A 362 0.52 1.64 -8.59
C CYS A 362 -0.01 1.83 -7.17
N GLN A 363 0.23 3.02 -6.61
CA GLN A 363 -0.10 3.41 -5.25
C GLN A 363 -0.26 4.94 -5.21
N HIS A 364 -1.20 5.46 -4.41
CA HIS A 364 -1.46 6.90 -4.27
C HIS A 364 -1.64 7.65 -5.60
N GLY A 365 -2.25 7.00 -6.61
CA GLY A 365 -2.47 7.59 -7.93
C GLY A 365 -1.22 7.80 -8.82
N ASN A 366 -0.04 7.31 -8.42
CA ASN A 366 1.17 7.36 -9.24
C ASN A 366 1.05 6.51 -10.53
N ASP A 367 1.76 6.88 -11.60
CA ASP A 367 1.85 6.06 -12.82
C ASP A 367 2.38 4.64 -12.49
N PRO A 368 1.86 3.57 -13.10
CA PRO A 368 2.28 2.21 -12.75
C PRO A 368 3.75 1.93 -13.13
N GLU A 369 4.61 1.72 -12.14
CA GLU A 369 6.04 1.42 -12.31
C GLU A 369 6.32 -0.09 -12.26
N PRO A 370 7.22 -0.64 -13.10
CA PRO A 370 7.54 -2.06 -13.06
C PRO A 370 8.40 -2.37 -11.83
N VAL A 371 7.90 -3.25 -10.95
CA VAL A 371 8.57 -3.66 -9.70
C VAL A 371 9.10 -5.10 -9.71
N TYR A 372 8.60 -5.96 -10.61
CA TYR A 372 9.15 -7.30 -10.84
C TYR A 372 9.06 -7.74 -12.30
N SER A 373 10.06 -8.50 -12.75
CA SER A 373 9.94 -9.37 -13.94
C SER A 373 9.49 -10.77 -13.50
N LEU A 374 8.28 -11.16 -13.91
CA LEU A 374 7.72 -12.49 -13.68
C LEU A 374 8.08 -13.41 -14.85
N ARG A 375 8.77 -14.51 -14.54
CA ARG A 375 9.26 -15.47 -15.55
C ARG A 375 8.71 -16.87 -15.30
N TYR A 376 8.54 -17.61 -16.40
CA TYR A 376 8.18 -19.02 -16.45
C TYR A 376 9.22 -19.75 -17.32
N PRO A 377 9.40 -21.07 -17.16
CA PRO A 377 10.17 -21.88 -18.11
C PRO A 377 9.60 -21.75 -19.53
N ASP A 378 10.46 -21.83 -20.57
CA ASP A 378 10.00 -21.83 -21.96
C ASP A 378 9.10 -23.08 -22.20
N PRO A 379 7.81 -22.92 -22.57
CA PRO A 379 6.90 -24.06 -22.77
C PRO A 379 7.33 -25.02 -23.90
N SER A 380 8.23 -24.60 -24.79
CA SER A 380 8.80 -25.45 -25.85
C SER A 380 10.01 -26.26 -25.37
N SER A 381 10.60 -25.94 -24.22
CA SER A 381 11.72 -26.72 -23.66
C SER A 381 11.25 -28.07 -23.12
N PRO A 382 11.94 -29.19 -23.42
CA PRO A 382 11.69 -30.48 -22.77
C PRO A 382 11.77 -30.44 -21.24
N SER A 383 12.58 -29.52 -20.68
CA SER A 383 12.71 -29.35 -19.22
C SER A 383 11.44 -28.83 -18.55
N SER A 384 10.54 -28.20 -19.30
CA SER A 384 9.31 -27.58 -18.81
C SER A 384 8.11 -28.53 -18.78
N GLN A 385 8.23 -29.71 -19.41
CA GLN A 385 7.15 -30.70 -19.47
C GLN A 385 6.92 -31.33 -18.09
N ASN A 386 5.66 -31.63 -17.80
CA ASN A 386 5.21 -32.28 -16.57
C ASN A 386 5.64 -31.54 -15.28
N ARG A 387 5.70 -30.20 -15.33
CA ARG A 387 5.97 -29.32 -14.18
C ARG A 387 5.38 -27.93 -14.37
N TYR A 388 5.12 -27.27 -13.24
CA TYR A 388 4.87 -25.83 -13.15
C TYR A 388 6.08 -25.17 -12.49
N ALA A 389 6.48 -23.99 -12.96
CA ALA A 389 7.37 -23.12 -12.20
C ALA A 389 7.14 -21.65 -12.55
N SER A 390 7.39 -20.77 -11.58
CA SER A 390 7.30 -19.31 -11.73
C SER A 390 8.32 -18.63 -10.81
N ALA A 391 8.93 -17.53 -11.25
CA ALA A 391 9.95 -16.82 -10.49
C ALA A 391 9.82 -15.29 -10.64
N LEU A 392 10.14 -14.56 -9.56
CA LEU A 392 10.17 -13.09 -9.54
C LEU A 392 11.61 -12.58 -9.51
N TYR A 393 11.98 -11.87 -10.57
CA TYR A 393 13.26 -11.20 -10.73
C TYR A 393 13.11 -9.69 -10.60
N ASP A 394 14.21 -8.99 -10.38
CA ASP A 394 14.27 -7.54 -10.56
C ASP A 394 13.90 -7.14 -12.00
N PRO A 395 13.12 -6.06 -12.20
CA PRO A 395 12.65 -5.64 -13.52
C PRO A 395 13.74 -5.05 -14.41
N TYR A 396 14.86 -4.58 -13.85
CA TYR A 396 15.97 -3.95 -14.55
C TYR A 396 17.25 -4.82 -14.53
N VAL A 397 17.54 -5.49 -13.42
CA VAL A 397 18.75 -6.31 -13.21
C VAL A 397 18.39 -7.79 -13.27
N SER A 398 18.50 -8.38 -14.46
CA SER A 398 17.95 -9.71 -14.80
C SER A 398 18.38 -10.89 -13.92
N ASP A 399 19.43 -10.71 -13.13
CA ASP A 399 20.17 -11.73 -12.40
C ASP A 399 19.81 -11.72 -10.90
N ILE A 400 19.12 -10.68 -10.41
CA ILE A 400 18.56 -10.63 -9.06
C ILE A 400 17.26 -11.42 -9.04
N LEU A 401 17.26 -12.56 -8.36
CA LEU A 401 16.11 -13.44 -8.14
C LEU A 401 15.63 -13.25 -6.68
N PHE A 402 14.39 -12.77 -6.50
CA PHE A 402 13.81 -12.61 -5.16
C PHE A 402 13.23 -13.93 -4.62
N GLY A 403 12.63 -14.72 -5.50
CA GLY A 403 12.06 -16.01 -5.13
C GLY A 403 11.44 -16.77 -6.30
N GLU A 404 11.23 -18.07 -6.10
CA GLU A 404 10.66 -18.97 -7.09
C GLU A 404 9.73 -20.03 -6.48
N VAL A 405 8.93 -20.65 -7.35
CA VAL A 405 8.12 -21.83 -7.07
C VAL A 405 8.41 -22.87 -8.14
N LEU A 406 8.62 -24.12 -7.72
CA LEU A 406 8.69 -25.30 -8.59
C LEU A 406 7.74 -26.38 -8.07
N ILE A 407 6.87 -26.89 -8.94
CA ILE A 407 5.93 -27.98 -8.61
C ILE A 407 6.04 -29.06 -9.69
N ILE A 408 6.36 -30.27 -9.25
CA ILE A 408 6.24 -31.49 -10.06
C ILE A 408 5.00 -32.22 -9.53
N PRO A 409 4.00 -32.54 -10.37
CA PRO A 409 2.77 -33.18 -9.92
C PRO A 409 3.00 -34.68 -9.70
N GLU A 410 2.31 -35.24 -8.71
CA GLU A 410 2.10 -36.69 -8.63
C GLU A 410 1.14 -37.13 -9.76
N TRP A 411 1.11 -38.43 -10.08
CA TRP A 411 0.32 -38.96 -11.20
C TRP A 411 -0.58 -40.11 -10.74
N THR A 412 -1.81 -40.16 -11.26
CA THR A 412 -2.72 -41.28 -10.99
C THR A 412 -2.15 -42.58 -11.51
N GLN A 413 -2.04 -43.60 -10.65
CA GLN A 413 -1.64 -44.94 -11.13
C GLN A 413 -2.73 -45.54 -12.03
N PRO A 414 -2.35 -46.38 -13.04
CA PRO A 414 -3.31 -47.00 -13.94
C PRO A 414 -4.39 -47.78 -13.20
N SER A 415 -5.66 -47.49 -13.50
CA SER A 415 -6.79 -48.09 -12.77
C SER A 415 -6.92 -49.59 -13.09
N LEU A 416 -6.81 -50.42 -12.06
CA LEU A 416 -7.09 -51.86 -12.13
C LEU A 416 -8.59 -52.20 -12.08
N SER A 417 -9.48 -51.19 -12.05
CA SER A 417 -10.93 -51.41 -12.06
C SER A 417 -11.40 -51.86 -13.44
N ALA A 418 -11.92 -53.08 -13.53
CA ALA A 418 -12.53 -53.62 -14.74
C ALA A 418 -13.70 -52.76 -15.27
N GLU A 419 -14.36 -51.98 -14.42
CA GLU A 419 -15.41 -51.05 -14.82
C GLU A 419 -14.84 -49.80 -15.51
N ALA A 420 -13.78 -49.20 -14.95
CA ALA A 420 -13.09 -48.06 -15.57
C ALA A 420 -12.45 -48.45 -16.91
N ILE A 421 -11.85 -49.64 -16.98
CA ILE A 421 -11.29 -50.21 -18.23
C ILE A 421 -12.39 -50.42 -19.28
N ARG A 422 -13.58 -50.91 -18.90
CA ARG A 422 -14.73 -51.05 -19.82
C ARG A 422 -15.26 -49.71 -20.32
N GLN A 423 -15.39 -48.72 -19.43
CA GLN A 423 -15.84 -47.37 -19.82
C GLN A 423 -14.83 -46.67 -20.75
N ASN A 424 -13.53 -46.95 -20.60
CA ASN A 424 -12.46 -46.45 -21.47
C ASN A 424 -12.11 -47.43 -22.63
N GLY A 425 -13.13 -48.09 -23.21
CA GLY A 425 -12.99 -48.85 -24.46
C GLY A 425 -12.15 -50.13 -24.39
N GLY A 426 -11.89 -50.66 -23.19
CA GLY A 426 -11.08 -51.87 -22.96
C GLY A 426 -9.61 -51.61 -22.62
N VAL A 427 -9.19 -50.34 -22.54
CA VAL A 427 -7.81 -49.95 -22.20
C VAL A 427 -7.81 -49.21 -20.85
N PRO A 428 -6.83 -49.42 -19.95
CA PRO A 428 -6.72 -48.59 -18.74
C PRO A 428 -6.64 -47.09 -19.08
N PRO A 429 -7.27 -46.20 -18.29
CA PRO A 429 -7.18 -44.77 -18.52
C PRO A 429 -5.73 -44.29 -18.42
N PRO A 430 -5.30 -43.33 -19.25
CA PRO A 430 -3.94 -42.78 -19.18
C PRO A 430 -3.73 -42.06 -17.83
N PRO A 431 -2.51 -42.08 -17.28
CA PRO A 431 -2.20 -41.31 -16.08
C PRO A 431 -2.51 -39.81 -16.25
N GLU A 432 -3.25 -39.24 -15.30
CA GLU A 432 -3.48 -37.80 -15.20
C GLU A 432 -2.73 -37.23 -13.98
N PRO A 433 -2.29 -35.96 -14.02
CA PRO A 433 -1.62 -35.33 -12.91
C PRO A 433 -2.59 -35.06 -11.75
N ILE A 434 -2.11 -35.24 -10.52
CA ILE A 434 -2.84 -35.02 -9.28
C ILE A 434 -2.60 -33.57 -8.81
N LEU A 435 -3.68 -32.87 -8.44
CA LEU A 435 -3.61 -31.51 -7.92
C LEU A 435 -2.84 -31.49 -6.58
N PRO A 436 -1.75 -30.72 -6.44
CA PRO A 436 -0.91 -30.74 -5.25
C PRO A 436 -1.64 -30.25 -3.99
N SER A 437 -1.43 -30.99 -2.88
CA SER A 437 -1.92 -30.64 -1.54
C SER A 437 -1.09 -29.53 -0.85
N ARG A 438 0.10 -29.24 -1.37
CA ARG A 438 0.97 -28.13 -0.94
C ARG A 438 1.99 -27.77 -2.03
N PHE A 439 2.55 -26.58 -1.95
CA PHE A 439 3.73 -26.16 -2.72
C PHE A 439 4.66 -25.32 -1.86
N THR A 440 5.91 -25.15 -2.28
CA THR A 440 6.91 -24.33 -1.57
C THR A 440 7.30 -23.14 -2.43
N ILE A 441 7.38 -21.97 -1.79
CA ILE A 441 7.99 -20.76 -2.30
C ILE A 441 9.39 -20.67 -1.69
N ASN A 442 10.42 -20.54 -2.53
CA ASN A 442 11.80 -20.28 -2.10
C ASN A 442 12.04 -18.76 -2.14
N LEU A 443 12.65 -18.21 -1.09
CA LEU A 443 13.19 -16.85 -1.01
C LEU A 443 14.72 -16.93 -0.86
N TYR A 444 15.45 -15.90 -1.29
CA TYR A 444 16.91 -15.90 -1.37
C TYR A 444 17.63 -14.74 -0.64
N ASN A 445 16.89 -13.89 0.08
CA ASN A 445 17.47 -12.85 0.92
C ASN A 445 16.47 -12.41 2.02
N PRO A 446 16.42 -13.12 3.18
CA PRO A 446 17.22 -14.29 3.53
C PRO A 446 16.78 -15.57 2.79
N ASP A 447 17.63 -16.61 2.82
CA ASP A 447 17.27 -17.94 2.32
C ASP A 447 16.15 -18.54 3.18
N GLN A 448 14.94 -18.65 2.62
CA GLN A 448 13.76 -19.16 3.35
C GLN A 448 12.86 -20.02 2.45
N GLN A 449 12.30 -21.10 3.02
CA GLN A 449 11.28 -21.93 2.36
C GLN A 449 9.92 -21.75 3.03
N VAL A 450 8.94 -21.25 2.27
CA VAL A 450 7.57 -21.01 2.73
C VAL A 450 6.63 -22.01 2.08
N THR A 451 6.16 -23.00 2.85
CA THR A 451 5.26 -24.05 2.34
C THR A 451 3.79 -23.62 2.45
N VAL A 452 3.16 -23.40 1.30
CA VAL A 452 1.72 -23.10 1.16
C VAL A 452 0.93 -24.41 1.09
N HIS A 453 0.07 -24.64 2.08
CA HIS A 453 -0.76 -25.84 2.21
C HIS A 453 -2.17 -25.61 1.67
N PHE A 454 -2.58 -26.40 0.68
CA PHE A 454 -3.92 -26.37 0.09
C PHE A 454 -4.89 -27.29 0.86
N LYS A 455 -6.03 -26.72 1.26
CA LYS A 455 -7.16 -27.47 1.78
C LYS A 455 -8.33 -27.39 0.79
N PRO A 456 -8.76 -28.51 0.19
CA PRO A 456 -9.94 -28.56 -0.67
C PRO A 456 -11.20 -28.03 0.03
N LYS A 457 -12.09 -27.43 -0.76
CA LYS A 457 -13.44 -27.03 -0.32
C LYS A 457 -14.19 -28.25 0.23
N THR A 458 -14.84 -28.10 1.39
CA THR A 458 -15.75 -29.10 1.97
C THR A 458 -17.19 -28.62 1.90
N TRP A 459 -18.15 -29.39 2.42
CA TRP A 459 -19.54 -28.92 2.51
C TRP A 459 -19.72 -27.74 3.48
N ASN A 460 -18.83 -27.62 4.48
CA ASN A 460 -18.85 -26.60 5.54
C ASN A 460 -17.76 -25.52 5.43
N SER A 461 -16.80 -25.65 4.51
CA SER A 461 -15.68 -24.71 4.40
C SER A 461 -15.35 -24.36 2.94
N PRO A 462 -14.95 -23.11 2.64
CA PRO A 462 -14.33 -22.79 1.37
C PRO A 462 -13.01 -23.57 1.19
N ALA A 463 -12.46 -23.53 -0.02
CA ALA A 463 -11.06 -23.89 -0.23
C ALA A 463 -10.16 -22.82 0.38
N THR A 464 -9.02 -23.22 0.93
CA THR A 464 -8.07 -22.31 1.59
C THR A 464 -6.62 -22.71 1.30
N TRP A 465 -5.74 -21.74 1.13
CA TRP A 465 -4.30 -21.95 1.02
C TRP A 465 -3.60 -21.26 2.20
N THR A 466 -2.92 -22.02 3.04
CA THR A 466 -2.39 -21.55 4.33
C THR A 466 -0.86 -21.62 4.34
N PHE A 467 -0.19 -20.54 4.74
CA PHE A 467 1.26 -20.51 4.90
C PHE A 467 1.65 -19.81 6.20
N GLU A 468 2.91 -19.98 6.61
CA GLU A 468 3.45 -19.37 7.83
C GLU A 468 4.81 -18.74 7.55
N MET A 469 5.07 -17.58 8.14
CA MET A 469 6.35 -16.86 8.07
C MET A 469 6.79 -16.44 9.47
N PRO A 470 8.10 -16.40 9.77
CA PRO A 470 8.61 -15.98 11.07
C PRO A 470 8.32 -14.49 11.35
N GLN A 471 8.21 -14.13 12.63
CA GLN A 471 8.20 -12.72 13.04
C GLN A 471 9.59 -12.08 12.87
N HIS A 472 10.66 -12.86 13.07
CA HIS A 472 12.05 -12.43 12.90
C HIS A 472 12.74 -13.27 11.83
N SER A 473 13.15 -12.64 10.74
CA SER A 473 13.81 -13.31 9.60
C SER A 473 15.30 -13.03 9.56
N PHE A 474 15.78 -11.94 10.16
CA PHE A 474 17.16 -11.49 9.99
C PHE A 474 18.02 -11.82 11.21
N ARG A 475 19.23 -12.34 10.98
CA ARG A 475 20.21 -12.54 12.03
C ARG A 475 20.79 -11.21 12.49
N GLN A 476 20.60 -10.87 13.75
CA GLN A 476 21.21 -9.68 14.36
C GLN A 476 22.76 -9.79 14.35
N PRO A 477 23.49 -8.71 14.02
CA PRO A 477 24.95 -8.72 14.04
C PRO A 477 25.51 -8.94 15.45
N SER A 478 26.33 -9.97 15.63
CA SER A 478 27.02 -10.23 16.90
C SER A 478 28.54 -10.38 16.74
N ALA A 479 29.26 -9.83 17.73
CA ALA A 479 30.70 -9.99 17.91
C ALA A 479 31.06 -11.34 18.56
N SER A 480 30.09 -12.04 19.16
CA SER A 480 30.28 -13.37 19.75
C SER A 480 30.35 -14.44 18.65
N THR A 481 31.38 -15.29 18.73
CA THR A 481 31.51 -16.47 17.85
C THR A 481 30.45 -17.52 18.14
N LEU A 482 29.90 -17.57 19.37
CA LEU A 482 28.84 -18.52 19.75
C LEU A 482 27.52 -18.18 19.05
N ASP A 483 27.15 -16.91 19.00
CA ASP A 483 25.90 -16.42 18.41
C ASP A 483 25.84 -16.69 16.88
N ARG A 484 27.01 -16.86 16.26
CA ARG A 484 27.17 -17.25 14.85
C ARG A 484 26.94 -18.75 14.60
N THR A 485 26.97 -19.61 15.63
CA THR A 485 26.68 -21.04 15.49
C THR A 485 25.23 -21.42 15.79
N HIS A 486 24.43 -20.48 16.31
CA HIS A 486 22.98 -20.67 16.44
C HIS A 486 22.30 -20.79 15.06
N PRO A 487 21.21 -21.59 14.93
CA PRO A 487 20.43 -21.68 13.70
C PRO A 487 19.86 -20.31 13.32
N ASP A 488 19.52 -20.14 12.04
CA ASP A 488 19.05 -18.85 11.56
C ASP A 488 17.62 -18.54 12.04
N PRO A 489 17.30 -17.30 12.49
CA PRO A 489 15.97 -16.92 12.95
C PRO A 489 14.84 -17.32 12.00
N ALA A 490 15.04 -17.20 10.69
CA ALA A 490 14.04 -17.59 9.69
C ALA A 490 13.74 -19.10 9.69
N SER A 491 14.71 -19.91 10.09
CA SER A 491 14.65 -21.38 10.12
C SER A 491 14.31 -21.99 11.48
N ALA A 492 14.61 -21.28 12.58
CA ALA A 492 14.56 -21.84 13.92
C ALA A 492 13.13 -22.17 14.38
N ASP A 493 12.93 -23.37 14.94
CA ASP A 493 11.63 -23.81 15.47
C ASP A 493 11.15 -22.98 16.67
N THR A 494 12.05 -22.28 17.35
CA THR A 494 11.73 -21.38 18.47
C THR A 494 11.17 -20.02 18.02
N THR A 495 11.39 -19.61 16.77
CA THR A 495 10.93 -18.31 16.27
C THR A 495 9.41 -18.32 16.12
N PRO A 496 8.66 -17.39 16.73
CA PRO A 496 7.22 -17.26 16.52
C PRO A 496 6.89 -17.02 15.05
N LYS A 497 5.82 -17.63 14.53
CA LYS A 497 5.43 -17.53 13.11
C LYS A 497 4.03 -16.92 12.99
N LEU A 498 3.83 -16.00 12.05
CA LEU A 498 2.52 -15.49 11.66
C LEU A 498 1.87 -16.45 10.65
N ARG A 499 0.58 -16.78 10.84
CA ARG A 499 -0.16 -17.65 9.92
C ARG A 499 -1.04 -16.85 8.98
N PHE A 500 -0.82 -17.00 7.68
CA PHE A 500 -1.60 -16.35 6.63
C PHE A 500 -2.47 -17.36 5.89
N THR A 501 -3.70 -16.97 5.53
CA THR A 501 -4.67 -17.84 4.85
C THR A 501 -5.34 -17.11 3.68
N TRP A 502 -5.02 -17.51 2.45
CA TRP A 502 -5.84 -17.16 1.29
C TRP A 502 -7.17 -17.93 1.33
N ARG A 503 -8.30 -17.20 1.20
CA ARG A 503 -9.66 -17.76 1.12
C ARG A 503 -10.38 -17.14 -0.08
N LYS A 504 -11.31 -17.87 -0.69
CA LYS A 504 -12.12 -17.37 -1.81
C LYS A 504 -13.33 -16.57 -1.30
N ASP A 505 -13.50 -15.34 -1.79
CA ASP A 505 -14.50 -14.39 -1.28
C ASP A 505 -15.94 -14.84 -1.55
N SER A 506 -16.20 -15.41 -2.72
CA SER A 506 -17.53 -15.87 -3.10
C SER A 506 -17.51 -17.15 -3.94
N LYS A 507 -18.68 -17.79 -4.09
CA LYS A 507 -18.83 -18.94 -4.99
C LYS A 507 -18.59 -18.54 -6.45
N LEU A 508 -19.07 -17.37 -6.87
CA LEU A 508 -19.19 -16.96 -8.28
C LEU A 508 -18.01 -16.15 -8.81
N SER A 509 -17.43 -15.25 -8.01
CA SER A 509 -16.29 -14.44 -8.43
C SER A 509 -15.00 -15.27 -8.49
N LYS A 510 -13.86 -14.67 -8.84
CA LYS A 510 -12.55 -15.35 -8.87
C LYS A 510 -11.57 -14.83 -7.81
N ASP A 511 -12.04 -13.95 -6.93
CA ASP A 511 -11.21 -13.17 -6.04
C ASP A 511 -10.85 -13.96 -4.77
N LEU A 512 -9.66 -13.68 -4.25
CA LEU A 512 -9.12 -14.27 -3.04
C LEU A 512 -8.73 -13.17 -2.06
N THR A 513 -9.11 -13.31 -0.78
CA THR A 513 -8.60 -12.48 0.30
C THR A 513 -7.57 -13.26 1.11
N CYS A 514 -6.39 -12.67 1.35
CA CYS A 514 -5.39 -13.18 2.28
C CYS A 514 -5.65 -12.60 3.68
N LEU A 515 -5.79 -13.49 4.65
CA LEU A 515 -6.08 -13.16 6.04
C LEU A 515 -4.91 -13.56 6.96
N LEU A 516 -4.41 -12.64 7.80
CA LEU A 516 -3.60 -13.02 8.96
C LEU A 516 -4.53 -13.63 10.02
N SER A 517 -4.24 -14.88 10.41
CA SER A 517 -5.03 -15.71 11.33
C SER A 517 -4.33 -15.91 12.68
N GLY A 518 -3.52 -14.94 13.10
CA GLY A 518 -2.81 -14.91 14.38
C GLY A 518 -1.43 -15.57 14.37
N LYS A 519 -0.86 -15.70 15.57
CA LYS A 519 0.48 -16.25 15.82
C LYS A 519 0.42 -17.78 16.03
N THR A 520 1.42 -18.47 15.50
CA THR A 520 1.73 -19.89 15.73
C THR A 520 3.07 -19.96 16.47
N THR A 521 3.02 -20.34 17.75
CA THR A 521 4.21 -20.76 18.51
C THR A 521 4.28 -22.28 18.55
N THR A 522 5.50 -22.83 18.54
CA THR A 522 5.77 -24.27 18.70
C THR A 522 5.72 -24.73 20.16
N ILE A 523 5.93 -23.80 21.09
CA ILE A 523 5.82 -24.03 22.54
C ILE A 523 4.34 -24.27 22.90
N PRO A 524 3.99 -25.40 23.54
CA PRO A 524 2.60 -25.78 23.84
C PRO A 524 2.08 -25.08 25.10
N GLU A 525 2.09 -23.74 25.10
CA GLU A 525 1.29 -22.98 26.06
C GLU A 525 -0.22 -23.18 25.81
N SER A 526 -1.05 -22.72 26.75
CA SER A 526 -2.42 -23.22 26.88
C SER A 526 -3.30 -22.96 25.64
N LYS A 527 -4.37 -23.75 25.48
CA LYS A 527 -5.33 -23.65 24.36
C LYS A 527 -6.26 -22.41 24.44
N THR A 528 -5.78 -21.30 24.97
CA THR A 528 -6.34 -19.97 24.75
C THR A 528 -6.25 -19.64 23.26
N LYS A 529 -7.36 -19.86 22.53
CA LYS A 529 -7.53 -19.29 21.19
C LYS A 529 -7.23 -17.79 21.27
N SER A 530 -6.47 -17.25 20.32
CA SER A 530 -6.37 -15.80 20.20
C SER A 530 -7.77 -15.20 20.10
N LYS A 531 -8.02 -14.14 20.87
CA LYS A 531 -9.29 -13.38 20.82
C LYS A 531 -9.36 -12.45 19.62
N GLU A 532 -8.25 -12.23 18.93
CA GLU A 532 -8.22 -11.35 17.77
C GLU A 532 -8.90 -11.99 16.55
N PRO A 533 -9.72 -11.23 15.80
CA PRO A 533 -10.30 -11.71 14.55
C PRO A 533 -9.25 -11.79 13.44
N ASP A 534 -9.48 -12.68 12.46
CA ASP A 534 -8.75 -12.68 11.18
C ASP A 534 -8.76 -11.26 10.56
N ILE A 535 -7.61 -10.75 10.10
CA ILE A 535 -7.50 -9.45 9.43
C ILE A 535 -7.07 -9.58 7.97
N THR A 536 -7.65 -8.78 7.07
CA THR A 536 -7.26 -8.71 5.66
C THR A 536 -5.90 -8.07 5.50
N VAL A 537 -4.95 -8.81 4.91
CA VAL A 537 -3.59 -8.36 4.59
C VAL A 537 -3.45 -8.04 3.10
N SER A 538 -4.13 -8.80 2.24
CA SER A 538 -4.10 -8.60 0.78
C SER A 538 -5.38 -9.11 0.12
N ILE A 539 -5.72 -8.55 -1.05
CA ILE A 539 -6.86 -8.94 -1.88
C ILE A 539 -6.35 -9.17 -3.30
N PHE A 540 -6.56 -10.36 -3.86
CA PHE A 540 -6.21 -10.72 -5.23
C PHE A 540 -7.48 -10.82 -6.08
N LYS A 541 -7.72 -9.76 -6.86
CA LYS A 541 -8.94 -9.47 -7.62
C LYS A 541 -8.78 -9.85 -9.09
N GLY A 542 -9.82 -10.43 -9.68
CA GLY A 542 -9.86 -10.83 -11.09
C GLY A 542 -8.81 -11.85 -11.55
N LEU A 543 -8.01 -12.39 -10.61
CA LEU A 543 -6.75 -13.12 -10.84
C LEU A 543 -5.67 -12.30 -11.60
N ARG A 544 -5.67 -10.97 -11.46
CA ARG A 544 -4.79 -10.04 -12.19
C ARG A 544 -4.26 -8.85 -11.39
N GLU A 545 -4.96 -8.47 -10.33
CA GLU A 545 -4.70 -7.30 -9.49
C GLU A 545 -4.49 -7.80 -8.06
N LEU A 546 -3.31 -7.61 -7.46
CA LEU A 546 -3.07 -7.91 -6.04
C LEU A 546 -2.90 -6.60 -5.27
N THR A 547 -3.86 -6.25 -4.42
CA THR A 547 -3.79 -5.09 -3.53
C THR A 547 -3.26 -5.53 -2.16
N LEU A 548 -2.35 -4.76 -1.57
CA LEU A 548 -1.99 -4.87 -0.14
C LEU A 548 -2.88 -3.94 0.68
N TYR A 549 -3.40 -4.43 1.81
CA TYR A 549 -4.33 -3.66 2.63
C TYR A 549 -3.57 -2.97 3.78
N GLU A 550 -2.86 -1.89 3.44
CA GLU A 550 -2.06 -1.07 4.36
C GLU A 550 -2.74 -0.74 5.70
N PRO A 551 -4.05 -0.42 5.77
CA PRO A 551 -4.74 -0.14 7.04
C PRO A 551 -4.78 -1.31 8.04
N ASN A 552 -4.30 -2.50 7.69
CA ASN A 552 -4.07 -3.62 8.62
C ASN A 552 -2.60 -4.03 8.78
N LEU A 553 -1.67 -3.50 7.96
CA LEU A 553 -0.27 -3.94 7.98
C LEU A 553 0.45 -3.60 9.30
N TYR A 554 0.02 -2.53 10.00
CA TYR A 554 0.53 -2.20 11.34
C TYR A 554 0.28 -3.29 12.41
N ARG A 555 -0.60 -4.27 12.12
CA ARG A 555 -0.89 -5.43 12.99
C ARG A 555 -0.14 -6.70 12.54
N VAL A 556 0.61 -6.64 11.45
CA VAL A 556 1.44 -7.74 10.95
C VAL A 556 2.83 -7.59 11.57
N GLU A 557 2.97 -8.02 12.82
CA GLU A 557 4.23 -7.95 13.56
C GLU A 557 5.32 -8.88 12.96
N MET A 558 6.03 -8.42 11.93
CA MET A 558 7.19 -9.13 11.38
C MET A 558 8.24 -8.16 10.82
N GLU A 559 9.48 -8.61 10.73
CA GLU A 559 10.58 -7.83 10.11
C GLU A 559 10.49 -7.82 8.58
N ASP A 560 10.26 -8.99 7.97
CA ASP A 560 10.45 -9.20 6.53
C ASP A 560 9.17 -8.95 5.70
N PHE A 561 8.78 -7.68 5.63
CA PHE A 561 7.68 -7.25 4.77
C PHE A 561 7.95 -7.50 3.27
N LYS A 562 9.21 -7.51 2.82
CA LYS A 562 9.54 -7.72 1.40
C LYS A 562 9.45 -9.19 1.00
N GLY A 563 9.88 -10.10 1.86
CA GLY A 563 9.61 -11.53 1.73
C GLY A 563 8.10 -11.82 1.78
N LEU A 564 7.34 -11.15 2.66
CA LEU A 564 5.87 -11.28 2.66
C LEU A 564 5.25 -10.84 1.33
N GLU A 565 5.67 -9.70 0.76
CA GLU A 565 5.21 -9.23 -0.55
C GLU A 565 5.49 -10.26 -1.66
N VAL A 566 6.72 -10.78 -1.73
CA VAL A 566 7.12 -11.83 -2.69
C VAL A 566 6.30 -13.12 -2.51
N VAL A 567 6.06 -13.53 -1.26
CA VAL A 567 5.24 -14.71 -0.92
C VAL A 567 3.76 -14.52 -1.26
N LEU A 568 3.20 -13.33 -1.04
CA LEU A 568 1.83 -13.00 -1.44
C LEU A 568 1.68 -13.03 -2.97
N LEU A 569 2.63 -12.44 -3.71
CA LEU A 569 2.64 -12.44 -5.17
C LEU A 569 2.82 -13.85 -5.76
N LEU A 570 3.90 -14.57 -5.42
CA LEU A 570 4.14 -15.93 -5.91
C LEU A 570 3.05 -16.92 -5.46
N GLY A 571 2.51 -16.74 -4.25
CA GLY A 571 1.37 -17.50 -3.75
C GLY A 571 0.13 -17.28 -4.61
N ALA A 572 -0.28 -16.03 -4.84
CA ALA A 572 -1.44 -15.69 -5.66
C ALA A 572 -1.29 -16.14 -7.13
N ILE A 573 -0.10 -15.96 -7.72
CA ILE A 573 0.25 -16.42 -9.07
C ILE A 573 0.14 -17.95 -9.18
N THR A 574 0.77 -18.69 -8.25
CA THR A 574 0.71 -20.16 -8.23
C THR A 574 -0.72 -20.66 -8.01
N ILE A 575 -1.50 -20.00 -7.14
CA ILE A 575 -2.91 -20.34 -6.91
C ILE A 575 -3.72 -20.15 -8.19
N ARG A 576 -3.56 -19.02 -8.90
CA ARG A 576 -4.20 -18.79 -10.21
C ARG A 576 -3.84 -19.90 -11.19
N ASP A 577 -2.55 -20.13 -11.41
CA ASP A 577 -2.09 -20.97 -12.50
C ASP A 577 -2.43 -22.44 -12.27
N VAL A 578 -2.18 -22.96 -11.06
CA VAL A 578 -2.32 -24.39 -10.76
C VAL A 578 -3.74 -24.77 -10.30
N TYR A 579 -4.47 -23.87 -9.64
CA TYR A 579 -5.76 -24.20 -9.01
C TYR A 579 -6.98 -23.53 -9.69
N PHE A 580 -6.79 -22.56 -10.60
CA PHE A 580 -7.86 -21.93 -11.39
C PHE A 580 -7.75 -22.17 -12.92
N THR A 581 -6.70 -22.87 -13.39
CA THR A 581 -6.52 -23.33 -14.79
C THR A 581 -6.71 -24.85 -14.88
N SER A 582 -6.71 -25.44 -16.08
CA SER A 582 -6.69 -26.91 -16.20
C SER A 582 -5.31 -27.47 -15.87
N MET A 583 -5.28 -28.63 -15.22
CA MET A 583 -4.05 -29.33 -14.86
C MET A 583 -3.15 -29.66 -16.07
N LYS A 584 -3.73 -29.77 -17.28
CA LYS A 584 -2.98 -30.11 -18.50
C LYS A 584 -2.21 -28.90 -19.03
N ASP A 585 -2.78 -27.71 -18.87
CA ASP A 585 -2.12 -26.44 -19.20
C ASP A 585 -1.08 -26.09 -18.13
N ALA A 586 -1.47 -26.13 -16.84
CA ALA A 586 -0.63 -25.72 -15.71
C ALA A 586 0.68 -26.51 -15.59
N PHE A 587 0.68 -27.79 -15.96
CA PHE A 587 1.84 -28.69 -15.88
C PHE A 587 2.45 -29.02 -17.25
N HIS A 588 2.06 -28.32 -18.33
CA HIS A 588 2.54 -28.54 -19.69
C HIS A 588 2.48 -30.02 -20.12
N VAL A 589 1.33 -30.67 -19.90
CA VAL A 589 1.15 -32.11 -20.09
C VAL A 589 1.05 -32.43 -21.58
N THR A 590 2.17 -32.87 -22.15
CA THR A 590 2.20 -33.45 -23.49
C THR A 590 1.44 -34.76 -23.50
N LYS A 591 0.59 -34.99 -24.51
CA LYS A 591 0.03 -36.32 -24.75
C LYS A 591 1.19 -37.28 -25.06
N PRO A 592 1.27 -38.47 -24.45
CA PRO A 592 2.27 -39.45 -24.86
C PRO A 592 2.06 -39.78 -26.33
N ALA A 593 3.09 -39.59 -27.15
CA ALA A 593 3.11 -40.10 -28.50
C ALA A 593 2.93 -41.62 -28.47
N HIS A 594 2.16 -42.17 -29.42
CA HIS A 594 1.82 -43.59 -29.43
C HIS A 594 3.06 -44.48 -29.28
N MET A 595 2.95 -45.53 -28.47
CA MET A 595 3.93 -46.61 -28.45
C MET A 595 4.02 -47.24 -29.85
N SER A 596 5.10 -46.91 -30.56
CA SER A 596 5.66 -47.59 -31.74
C SER A 596 4.66 -48.44 -32.56
N SER A 597 4.00 -47.81 -33.54
CA SER A 597 3.54 -48.55 -34.72
C SER A 597 4.78 -49.06 -35.47
N THR A 598 5.04 -50.37 -35.40
CA THR A 598 6.19 -51.01 -36.07
C THR A 598 6.18 -50.82 -37.60
N PRO A 599 7.36 -50.75 -38.25
CA PRO A 599 7.47 -50.31 -39.64
C PRO A 599 6.95 -51.34 -40.64
N SER A 600 6.30 -50.86 -41.71
CA SER A 600 5.76 -51.69 -42.80
C SER A 600 6.66 -51.63 -44.05
N PRO A 601 7.24 -52.75 -44.51
CA PRO A 601 8.00 -52.77 -45.76
C PRO A 601 7.15 -53.20 -46.98
N THR A 602 7.02 -52.29 -47.95
CA THR A 602 6.98 -52.54 -49.42
C THR A 602 5.95 -53.51 -50.04
N LYS A 603 5.08 -53.00 -50.95
CA LYS A 603 5.07 -53.23 -52.44
C LYS A 603 3.68 -53.24 -53.14
N THR A 604 3.56 -52.37 -54.15
CA THR A 604 2.87 -52.50 -55.47
C THR A 604 1.37 -52.85 -55.62
N ASN A 605 0.63 -51.86 -56.14
CA ASN A 605 -0.34 -51.91 -57.27
C ASN A 605 -1.10 -53.21 -57.60
N SER A 606 -2.44 -53.17 -57.53
CA SER A 606 -3.33 -53.19 -58.72
C SER A 606 -4.83 -53.02 -58.35
N LYS A 607 -5.65 -52.65 -59.35
CA LYS A 607 -7.14 -52.67 -59.37
C LYS A 607 -7.62 -54.02 -59.99
N PRO A 608 -8.90 -54.47 -59.95
CA PRO A 608 -10.15 -53.70 -59.79
C PRO A 608 -11.29 -54.33 -58.93
N LEU A 609 -12.48 -53.72 -58.99
CA LEU A 609 -13.82 -54.29 -58.64
C LEU A 609 -14.33 -55.26 -59.76
N PRO A 610 -15.52 -55.91 -59.66
CA PRO A 610 -16.42 -56.21 -58.51
C PRO A 610 -16.84 -57.71 -58.41
N SER A 611 -17.54 -58.13 -57.35
CA SER A 611 -18.61 -59.17 -57.42
C SER A 611 -19.44 -59.35 -56.13
N VAL A 612 -20.67 -59.86 -56.31
CA VAL A 612 -21.62 -60.49 -55.35
C VAL A 612 -21.92 -61.91 -55.91
N PRO A 613 -22.64 -62.87 -55.26
CA PRO A 613 -23.63 -62.75 -54.18
C PRO A 613 -23.63 -63.88 -53.09
N ALA A 614 -24.69 -63.91 -52.27
CA ALA A 614 -25.39 -65.10 -51.72
C ALA A 614 -24.76 -65.90 -50.54
N ALA A 615 -25.54 -66.62 -49.69
CA ALA A 615 -26.96 -66.53 -49.30
C ALA A 615 -27.28 -67.48 -48.10
N SER A 616 -28.55 -67.45 -47.64
CA SER A 616 -29.26 -68.42 -46.77
C SER A 616 -29.10 -68.28 -45.24
N GLY A 617 -30.15 -68.46 -44.42
CA GLY A 617 -31.54 -68.87 -44.72
C GLY A 617 -32.59 -68.32 -43.73
N ALA A 618 -33.89 -68.42 -44.11
CA ALA A 618 -35.06 -67.86 -43.41
C ALA A 618 -35.77 -68.90 -42.49
N LEU A 619 -36.94 -68.69 -41.85
CA LEU A 619 -38.26 -68.12 -42.20
C LEU A 619 -38.90 -67.40 -40.97
N ASN A 620 -40.08 -66.75 -40.96
CA ASN A 620 -41.26 -66.59 -41.85
C ASN A 620 -41.74 -65.09 -41.81
N ALA A 621 -42.66 -64.54 -42.62
CA ALA A 621 -44.13 -64.72 -42.77
C ALA A 621 -44.96 -64.53 -41.46
N VAL A 622 -46.18 -63.95 -41.43
CA VAL A 622 -47.16 -63.61 -42.50
C VAL A 622 -47.58 -62.11 -42.44
N GLN A 623 -48.89 -61.76 -42.54
CA GLN A 623 -49.46 -60.40 -42.70
C GLN A 623 -51.00 -60.41 -42.40
N PRO A 624 -51.83 -59.31 -42.42
CA PRO A 624 -51.99 -58.30 -43.50
C PRO A 624 -52.32 -56.83 -43.09
N ARG A 625 -52.76 -56.00 -44.07
CA ARG A 625 -53.06 -54.53 -44.03
C ARG A 625 -54.53 -54.23 -44.43
N PRO A 626 -55.09 -53.04 -44.13
CA PRO A 626 -55.77 -52.21 -45.17
C PRO A 626 -55.57 -50.67 -45.03
N GLU A 627 -56.27 -49.85 -45.84
CA GLU A 627 -55.93 -48.43 -46.16
C GLU A 627 -57.02 -47.36 -45.80
N PRO A 628 -57.44 -46.31 -46.59
CA PRO A 628 -57.30 -44.91 -46.09
C PRO A 628 -58.47 -43.88 -46.28
N GLN A 629 -58.40 -42.73 -45.54
CA GLN A 629 -59.06 -41.41 -45.80
C GLN A 629 -60.63 -41.34 -45.70
N PRO A 630 -61.35 -40.16 -45.78
CA PRO A 630 -60.95 -38.76 -46.16
C PRO A 630 -61.54 -37.52 -45.37
N GLN A 631 -60.98 -36.32 -45.64
CA GLN A 631 -61.60 -34.93 -45.63
C GLN A 631 -62.23 -34.30 -44.36
N PRO A 632 -62.55 -32.96 -44.28
CA PRO A 632 -62.18 -31.78 -45.10
C PRO A 632 -61.62 -30.55 -44.29
N GLN A 633 -61.42 -29.39 -44.95
CA GLN A 633 -61.13 -28.03 -44.39
C GLN A 633 -62.42 -27.15 -44.36
N PRO A 634 -62.47 -25.82 -44.06
CA PRO A 634 -61.43 -24.83 -43.63
C PRO A 634 -61.82 -23.83 -42.50
N GLN A 635 -60.86 -23.00 -42.03
CA GLN A 635 -60.93 -21.51 -41.99
C GLN A 635 -59.68 -20.87 -41.32
N THR A 636 -59.47 -19.56 -41.50
CA THR A 636 -58.23 -18.83 -41.17
C THR A 636 -58.41 -17.74 -40.11
N GLN A 637 -57.43 -17.59 -39.21
CA GLN A 637 -57.09 -16.34 -38.51
C GLN A 637 -55.62 -16.41 -37.98
N PRO A 638 -54.99 -15.28 -37.58
CA PRO A 638 -53.52 -15.12 -37.65
C PRO A 638 -52.72 -15.78 -36.51
N PRO A 639 -51.43 -16.08 -36.73
CA PRO A 639 -50.56 -16.71 -35.73
C PRO A 639 -50.23 -15.75 -34.57
N GLN A 640 -50.67 -16.09 -33.36
CA GLN A 640 -50.19 -15.47 -32.14
C GLN A 640 -48.71 -15.83 -31.93
N GLN A 641 -47.85 -14.83 -31.79
CA GLN A 641 -46.43 -15.05 -31.52
C GLN A 641 -46.21 -15.49 -30.06
N PRO A 642 -45.39 -16.52 -29.78
CA PRO A 642 -44.96 -16.80 -28.42
C PRO A 642 -44.08 -15.66 -27.90
N PRO A 643 -44.15 -15.30 -26.60
CA PRO A 643 -43.45 -14.14 -26.06
C PRO A 643 -41.93 -14.28 -26.20
N THR A 644 -41.27 -13.18 -26.58
CA THR A 644 -39.83 -13.16 -26.85
C THR A 644 -39.00 -13.36 -25.57
N LYS A 645 -37.79 -13.91 -25.73
CA LYS A 645 -36.88 -14.29 -24.63
C LYS A 645 -36.59 -13.16 -23.63
N SER A 646 -36.71 -11.90 -24.05
CA SER A 646 -36.54 -10.67 -23.26
C SER A 646 -37.36 -10.64 -21.96
N ASN A 647 -38.64 -11.05 -21.99
CA ASN A 647 -39.48 -10.97 -20.78
C ASN A 647 -39.03 -11.94 -19.67
N ARG A 648 -38.50 -13.11 -20.04
CA ARG A 648 -38.03 -14.10 -19.05
C ARG A 648 -36.76 -13.62 -18.34
N GLN A 649 -35.83 -13.06 -19.11
CA GLN A 649 -34.59 -12.48 -18.57
C GLN A 649 -34.89 -11.30 -17.64
N ARG A 650 -35.81 -10.40 -18.00
CA ARG A 650 -36.26 -9.30 -17.12
C ARG A 650 -36.94 -9.76 -15.83
N GLU A 651 -37.63 -10.89 -15.85
CA GLU A 651 -38.23 -11.45 -14.63
C GLU A 651 -37.16 -12.10 -13.72
N GLU A 652 -36.18 -12.78 -14.32
CA GLU A 652 -35.01 -13.35 -13.61
C GLU A 652 -34.10 -12.25 -13.03
N GLU A 653 -33.88 -11.16 -13.76
CA GLU A 653 -33.17 -9.95 -13.28
C GLU A 653 -33.88 -9.33 -12.07
N ARG A 654 -35.20 -9.12 -12.14
CA ARG A 654 -35.98 -8.55 -11.02
C ARG A 654 -35.95 -9.46 -9.78
N ARG A 655 -36.05 -10.78 -9.94
CA ARG A 655 -35.89 -11.74 -8.84
C ARG A 655 -34.48 -11.68 -8.24
N THR A 656 -33.46 -11.52 -9.07
CA THR A 656 -32.05 -11.40 -8.64
C THR A 656 -31.81 -10.09 -7.88
N GLN A 657 -32.36 -8.97 -8.34
CA GLN A 657 -32.32 -7.68 -7.64
C GLN A 657 -33.00 -7.75 -6.28
N GLN A 658 -34.20 -8.35 -6.18
CA GLN A 658 -34.91 -8.52 -4.90
C GLN A 658 -34.10 -9.35 -3.89
N LEU A 659 -33.43 -10.42 -4.35
CA LEU A 659 -32.61 -11.28 -3.49
C LEU A 659 -31.34 -10.54 -3.00
N LEU A 660 -30.71 -9.73 -3.88
CA LEU A 660 -29.60 -8.85 -3.51
C LEU A 660 -30.02 -7.75 -2.52
N GLU A 661 -31.18 -7.14 -2.71
CA GLU A 661 -31.71 -6.10 -1.82
C GLU A 661 -32.10 -6.68 -0.45
N GLU A 662 -32.66 -7.89 -0.40
CA GLU A 662 -32.96 -8.60 0.84
C GLU A 662 -31.69 -9.05 1.57
N GLU A 663 -30.66 -9.54 0.86
CA GLU A 663 -29.34 -9.82 1.44
C GLU A 663 -28.66 -8.54 1.95
N GLU A 664 -28.74 -7.42 1.23
CA GLU A 664 -28.17 -6.16 1.69
C GLU A 664 -28.91 -5.63 2.93
N LYS A 665 -30.24 -5.75 2.97
CA LYS A 665 -31.08 -5.40 4.12
C LYS A 665 -30.76 -6.27 5.34
N ALA A 666 -30.53 -7.57 5.14
CA ALA A 666 -30.05 -8.49 6.19
C ALA A 666 -28.63 -8.14 6.66
N ARG A 667 -27.73 -7.73 5.75
CA ARG A 667 -26.37 -7.27 6.05
C ARG A 667 -26.38 -5.96 6.86
N ARG A 668 -27.19 -4.98 6.46
CA ARG A 668 -27.40 -3.73 7.20
C ARG A 668 -27.97 -4.00 8.58
N ARG A 669 -28.98 -4.87 8.70
CA ARG A 669 -29.55 -5.30 9.99
C ARG A 669 -28.48 -5.93 10.90
N ARG A 670 -27.69 -6.88 10.40
CA ARG A 670 -26.60 -7.51 11.18
C ARG A 670 -25.52 -6.51 11.62
N LYS A 671 -25.20 -5.49 10.80
CA LYS A 671 -24.28 -4.42 11.20
C LYS A 671 -24.89 -3.57 12.32
N ALA A 672 -26.16 -3.19 12.22
CA ALA A 672 -26.86 -2.42 13.25
C ALA A 672 -27.04 -3.20 14.57
N GLU A 673 -27.33 -4.51 14.51
CA GLU A 673 -27.44 -5.37 15.69
C GLU A 673 -26.09 -5.51 16.42
N ARG A 674 -24.98 -5.64 15.68
CA ARG A 674 -23.62 -5.59 16.24
C ARG A 674 -23.28 -4.21 16.80
N GLN A 675 -23.66 -3.13 16.12
CA GLN A 675 -23.38 -1.78 16.61
C GLN A 675 -24.08 -1.52 17.95
N ALA A 676 -25.37 -1.85 18.05
CA ALA A 676 -26.12 -1.74 19.29
C ALA A 676 -25.56 -2.64 20.42
N GLU A 677 -24.76 -3.67 20.11
CA GLU A 677 -24.03 -4.46 21.10
C GLU A 677 -22.74 -3.77 21.57
N ILE A 678 -21.97 -3.19 20.64
CA ILE A 678 -20.81 -2.34 20.93
C ILE A 678 -21.24 -1.13 21.78
N ASP A 679 -22.26 -0.38 21.35
CA ASP A 679 -22.76 0.82 22.05
C ASP A 679 -23.19 0.51 23.50
N ARG A 680 -23.75 -0.68 23.75
CA ARG A 680 -24.14 -1.13 25.10
C ARG A 680 -22.92 -1.38 25.97
N GLU A 681 -21.91 -2.09 25.46
CA GLU A 681 -20.71 -2.38 26.24
C GLU A 681 -19.83 -1.12 26.41
N THR A 682 -19.77 -0.23 25.42
CA THR A 682 -19.13 1.10 25.54
C THR A 682 -19.76 1.93 26.65
N ARG A 683 -21.11 2.05 26.71
CA ARG A 683 -21.79 2.75 27.81
C ARG A 683 -21.57 2.08 29.17
N ARG A 684 -21.50 0.75 29.22
CA ARG A 684 -21.18 -0.01 30.43
C ARG A 684 -19.76 0.26 30.93
N LEU A 685 -18.78 0.27 30.04
CA LEU A 685 -17.39 0.62 30.34
C LEU A 685 -17.27 2.08 30.78
N GLN A 686 -17.98 3.01 30.13
CA GLN A 686 -17.99 4.43 30.49
C GLN A 686 -18.60 4.67 31.88
N MET A 687 -19.65 3.93 32.26
CA MET A 687 -20.19 3.96 33.63
C MET A 687 -19.24 3.33 34.67
N LEU A 688 -18.42 2.35 34.27
CA LEU A 688 -17.49 1.65 35.16
C LEU A 688 -16.22 2.49 35.44
N TYR A 689 -15.63 3.07 34.39
CA TYR A 689 -14.34 3.77 34.47
C TYR A 689 -14.47 5.30 34.62
N GLY A 690 -15.58 5.90 34.17
CA GLY A 690 -15.79 7.36 34.31
C GLY A 690 -15.81 7.84 35.77
N GLN A 691 -16.21 6.98 36.71
CA GLN A 691 -16.14 7.30 38.14
C GLN A 691 -14.71 7.32 38.70
N GLU A 692 -13.77 6.57 38.10
CA GLU A 692 -12.36 6.62 38.49
C GLU A 692 -11.69 7.89 37.93
N GLU A 693 -11.96 8.28 36.68
CA GLU A 693 -11.46 9.55 36.13
C GLU A 693 -11.95 10.77 36.94
N ASP A 694 -13.22 10.80 37.34
CA ASP A 694 -13.78 11.89 38.15
C ASP A 694 -13.17 11.95 39.56
N GLN A 695 -12.84 10.79 40.17
CA GLN A 695 -12.12 10.75 41.45
C GLN A 695 -10.66 11.21 41.28
N VAL A 696 -9.95 10.76 40.25
CA VAL A 696 -8.57 11.18 39.97
C VAL A 696 -8.48 12.67 39.66
N ARG A 697 -9.46 13.24 38.93
CA ARG A 697 -9.56 14.69 38.69
C ARG A 697 -9.78 15.46 39.99
N ARG A 698 -10.68 14.99 40.88
CA ARG A 698 -10.92 15.62 42.19
C ARG A 698 -9.72 15.53 43.13
N HIS A 699 -8.91 14.47 43.07
CA HIS A 699 -7.67 14.35 43.86
C HIS A 699 -6.49 15.19 43.33
N ARG A 700 -6.54 15.73 42.10
CA ARG A 700 -5.49 16.60 41.55
C ARG A 700 -5.68 18.10 41.81
N GLN A 701 -6.78 18.52 42.47
CA GLN A 701 -7.03 19.92 42.80
C GLN A 701 -6.75 20.21 44.29
N THR A 702 -5.50 20.56 44.62
CA THR A 702 -5.14 21.09 45.94
C THR A 702 -5.55 22.57 46.06
N PRO A 703 -6.32 22.99 47.08
CA PRO A 703 -6.61 24.40 47.33
C PRO A 703 -5.34 25.18 47.72
N SER A 704 -5.27 26.45 47.33
CA SER A 704 -4.18 27.36 47.70
C SER A 704 -4.26 27.79 49.18
N LEU A 705 -3.11 27.85 49.85
CA LEU A 705 -2.99 28.26 51.25
C LEU A 705 -2.87 29.81 51.39
N PRO A 706 -3.40 30.42 52.48
CA PRO A 706 -3.43 31.87 52.64
C PRO A 706 -2.15 32.47 53.29
N PRO A 707 -1.86 33.78 53.10
CA PRO A 707 -0.63 34.43 53.56
C PRO A 707 -0.72 35.19 54.91
N ARG A 708 0.31 35.09 55.78
CA ARG A 708 0.59 35.98 56.95
C ARG A 708 1.89 35.56 57.68
N PRO A 709 2.46 36.33 58.65
CA PRO A 709 2.83 37.76 58.68
C PRO A 709 4.37 37.95 58.95
N GLN A 710 4.84 39.14 59.38
CA GLN A 710 6.27 39.48 59.56
C GLN A 710 6.77 39.58 61.03
N GLN A 711 8.02 39.15 61.26
CA GLN A 711 9.02 39.60 62.28
C GLN A 711 8.73 39.39 63.79
N PRO A 712 9.73 39.53 64.73
CA PRO A 712 11.16 39.89 64.59
C PRO A 712 12.20 38.99 65.34
N GLY A 713 13.51 39.12 65.00
CA GLY A 713 14.61 39.19 66.01
C GLY A 713 15.75 38.13 66.07
N GLN A 714 17.01 38.59 65.87
CA GLN A 714 18.30 38.13 66.47
C GLN A 714 18.83 36.68 66.15
N THR A 715 20.13 36.36 66.03
CA THR A 715 21.43 37.09 65.98
C THR A 715 22.53 36.26 65.25
N LEU A 716 23.59 36.92 64.75
CA LEU A 716 24.86 36.35 64.23
C LEU A 716 25.83 35.93 65.38
N PRO A 717 27.02 35.27 65.19
CA PRO A 717 27.90 35.13 64.00
C PRO A 717 28.34 33.65 63.70
N LEU A 718 29.34 33.23 62.89
CA LEU A 718 30.69 33.72 62.51
C LEU A 718 31.19 33.07 61.18
N ARG A 719 32.34 33.52 60.63
CA ARG A 719 33.02 32.97 59.41
C ARG A 719 34.55 32.87 59.68
N PRO A 720 35.24 31.80 59.25
CA PRO A 720 36.11 31.85 58.06
C PRO A 720 35.99 30.57 57.20
N ALA A 721 36.22 30.51 55.87
CA ALA A 721 37.21 31.13 54.97
C ALA A 721 38.60 30.45 54.98
N ASN A 722 38.85 29.56 54.01
CA ASN A 722 40.19 29.32 53.45
C ASN A 722 40.14 28.64 52.05
N GLN A 723 41.16 28.91 51.24
CA GLN A 723 41.55 28.30 49.96
C GLN A 723 43.07 27.96 50.07
N PRO A 724 43.76 27.22 49.16
CA PRO A 724 43.78 27.47 47.71
C PRO A 724 44.03 26.24 46.78
N HIS A 725 44.27 26.56 45.50
CA HIS A 725 44.66 25.74 44.35
C HIS A 725 45.86 24.78 44.54
N TYR A 726 45.96 23.73 43.70
CA TYR A 726 46.82 23.73 42.50
C TYR A 726 46.52 22.53 41.56
N SER A 727 47.33 22.31 40.51
CA SER A 727 46.92 21.69 39.24
C SER A 727 47.92 20.68 38.63
N TYR A 728 47.39 19.67 37.92
CA TYR A 728 48.08 18.89 36.86
C TYR A 728 49.28 18.00 37.33
N PRO A 729 49.70 16.93 36.60
CA PRO A 729 50.22 16.99 35.23
C PRO A 729 49.77 15.90 34.24
N TYR A 730 50.12 16.15 32.98
CA TYR A 730 50.09 15.25 31.82
C TYR A 730 51.54 14.82 31.50
N GLN A 731 51.80 13.61 31.00
CA GLN A 731 53.07 13.32 30.32
C GLN A 731 52.98 12.23 29.25
N ASP A 732 53.86 12.35 28.24
CA ASP A 732 53.89 11.64 26.95
C ASP A 732 54.88 10.45 26.95
N GLY A 733 54.74 9.53 25.99
CA GLY A 733 55.49 8.27 25.92
C GLY A 733 55.54 7.62 24.53
N ARG A 734 56.17 8.29 23.56
CA ARG A 734 56.36 7.78 22.17
C ARG A 734 57.33 6.59 22.07
N GLN A 735 57.09 5.68 21.12
CA GLN A 735 58.17 4.95 20.42
C GLN A 735 57.75 4.42 19.02
N ARG A 736 58.74 4.13 18.16
CA ARG A 736 58.57 3.77 16.72
C ARG A 736 59.81 2.99 16.21
N PRO A 737 59.64 1.89 15.46
CA PRO A 737 60.40 1.67 14.19
C PRO A 737 59.50 1.04 13.08
N GLN A 738 59.47 1.47 11.82
CA GLN A 738 60.42 1.39 10.69
C GLN A 738 60.35 0.12 9.78
N ALA A 739 59.77 0.33 8.57
CA ALA A 739 60.26 -0.04 7.22
C ALA A 739 60.42 -1.50 6.69
N GLY A 740 59.46 -1.92 5.84
CA GLY A 740 59.66 -2.62 4.53
C GLY A 740 60.08 -4.11 4.49
N PRO A 741 60.21 -4.76 3.29
CA PRO A 741 59.92 -4.26 1.93
C PRO A 741 59.14 -5.24 0.96
N TYR A 742 58.81 -4.76 -0.26
CA TYR A 742 58.47 -5.44 -1.54
C TYR A 742 57.75 -6.82 -1.61
N MET A 743 56.64 -6.92 -2.38
CA MET A 743 56.66 -7.39 -3.80
C MET A 743 55.30 -7.37 -4.55
N THR A 744 55.37 -6.98 -5.83
CA THR A 744 54.48 -7.23 -7.02
C THR A 744 53.00 -7.61 -6.90
N ALA A 745 52.16 -6.90 -7.68
CA ALA A 745 50.93 -7.44 -8.28
C ALA A 745 51.21 -8.15 -9.62
N PRO A 746 50.39 -9.15 -9.99
CA PRO A 746 49.62 -9.08 -11.25
C PRO A 746 48.14 -9.53 -11.04
N GLY A 747 47.19 -9.31 -11.96
CA GLY A 747 47.21 -8.62 -13.25
C GLY A 747 45.81 -8.70 -13.89
N LEU A 748 45.46 -7.76 -14.77
CA LEU A 748 44.14 -7.70 -15.43
C LEU A 748 44.17 -8.40 -16.81
N ASP A 749 43.25 -9.36 -17.02
CA ASP A 749 42.58 -9.56 -18.32
C ASP A 749 41.24 -10.32 -18.11
N PRO A 750 40.23 -10.22 -19.00
CA PRO A 750 38.83 -10.49 -18.63
C PRO A 750 38.21 -11.76 -19.26
N ARG A 751 36.88 -11.88 -19.14
CA ARG A 751 35.97 -12.93 -19.66
C ARG A 751 35.96 -14.26 -18.91
N ARG A 752 34.87 -14.49 -18.17
CA ARG A 752 34.14 -15.77 -18.20
C ARG A 752 32.64 -15.50 -18.20
N GLN A 753 31.95 -16.10 -19.16
CA GLN A 753 30.49 -16.10 -19.22
C GLN A 753 29.96 -17.16 -18.25
N SER A 754 29.12 -16.78 -17.30
CA SER A 754 28.50 -17.70 -16.34
C SER A 754 27.22 -18.31 -16.93
N ALA A 755 27.37 -19.41 -17.67
CA ALA A 755 26.22 -20.16 -18.18
C ALA A 755 25.49 -20.93 -17.06
N VAL A 756 24.18 -20.77 -16.98
CA VAL A 756 23.30 -21.39 -15.97
C VAL A 756 23.42 -22.93 -15.99
N ARG A 757 23.51 -23.54 -14.81
CA ARG A 757 23.28 -24.98 -14.60
C ARG A 757 22.33 -25.18 -13.44
N PHE A 758 21.16 -25.76 -13.71
CA PHE A 758 20.22 -26.19 -12.68
C PHE A 758 20.82 -27.37 -11.90
N ALA A 759 20.80 -27.30 -10.57
CA ALA A 759 21.22 -28.39 -9.72
C ALA A 759 20.12 -29.46 -9.60
N LEU A 760 20.50 -30.73 -9.80
CA LEU A 760 19.71 -31.88 -9.37
C LEU A 760 20.35 -32.45 -8.08
N PRO A 761 19.56 -33.01 -7.14
CA PRO A 761 20.12 -33.81 -6.06
C PRO A 761 20.83 -35.05 -6.62
N ALA A 762 22.01 -35.36 -6.09
CA ALA A 762 22.75 -36.57 -6.47
C ALA A 762 22.57 -37.66 -5.41
N GLU A 763 22.14 -38.85 -5.85
CA GLU A 763 22.17 -40.07 -5.02
C GLU A 763 23.60 -40.64 -4.96
N THR A 764 24.00 -41.18 -3.80
CA THR A 764 25.29 -41.87 -3.61
C THR A 764 25.07 -43.35 -3.28
N PRO A 765 25.75 -44.31 -3.95
CA PRO A 765 25.37 -45.73 -3.88
C PRO A 765 26.26 -46.65 -3.01
N GLY A 766 25.61 -47.65 -2.41
CA GLY A 766 26.19 -48.98 -2.09
C GLY A 766 26.75 -49.20 -0.67
N PRO A 767 27.12 -50.44 -0.30
CA PRO A 767 27.02 -51.71 -1.05
C PRO A 767 25.92 -52.67 -0.51
N ALA A 768 25.83 -53.91 -1.02
CA ALA A 768 24.69 -54.82 -0.84
C ALA A 768 25.04 -56.23 -0.31
N ALA A 769 24.06 -56.94 0.24
CA ALA A 769 24.11 -58.40 0.51
C ALA A 769 22.73 -59.10 0.44
N SER A 770 22.62 -60.09 -0.45
CA SER A 770 21.71 -61.26 -0.50
C SER A 770 20.28 -61.25 0.11
N SER A 771 19.32 -61.42 -0.81
CA SER A 771 17.98 -62.09 -0.73
C SER A 771 17.97 -63.45 0.03
N PRO A 772 16.81 -64.12 0.34
CA PRO A 772 15.50 -63.98 -0.34
C PRO A 772 14.16 -64.16 0.46
N ALA A 773 13.10 -63.65 -0.19
CA ALA A 773 11.72 -64.16 -0.32
C ALA A 773 10.92 -64.73 0.88
N LEU A 774 9.70 -64.17 1.09
CA LEU A 774 8.43 -64.84 0.75
C LEU A 774 7.22 -63.87 0.87
N GLN A 775 6.13 -64.15 0.14
CA GLN A 775 4.83 -63.44 0.28
C GLN A 775 3.80 -64.33 1.06
N PRO A 776 2.48 -64.07 1.04
CA PRO A 776 1.83 -63.21 2.02
C PRO A 776 0.68 -63.92 2.77
N LYS A 777 0.21 -63.36 3.90
CA LYS A 777 -1.05 -63.82 4.52
C LYS A 777 -1.99 -62.69 4.93
N LYS A 778 -3.20 -62.74 4.37
CA LYS A 778 -4.38 -61.99 4.80
C LYS A 778 -4.95 -62.61 6.08
N SER A 779 -5.55 -61.80 6.96
CA SER A 779 -6.69 -62.24 7.78
C SER A 779 -7.53 -61.02 8.20
N SER A 780 -8.69 -61.27 8.79
CA SER A 780 -9.69 -60.27 9.19
C SER A 780 -10.54 -60.85 10.35
N PHE A 781 -11.55 -60.10 10.79
CA PHE A 781 -12.65 -60.43 11.72
C PHE A 781 -12.46 -60.31 13.25
N PHE A 782 -13.07 -59.24 13.79
CA PHE A 782 -14.05 -59.18 14.89
C PHE A 782 -13.81 -59.74 16.33
N ARG A 783 -14.24 -58.91 17.30
CA ARG A 783 -14.93 -59.19 18.60
C ARG A 783 -14.16 -59.50 19.92
N LEU A 784 -14.09 -58.46 20.76
CA LEU A 784 -14.94 -58.25 21.97
C LEU A 784 -14.81 -59.14 23.25
N ARG A 785 -14.11 -58.62 24.28
CA ARG A 785 -14.46 -58.59 25.74
C ARG A 785 -13.35 -57.80 26.49
N ARG A 786 -13.47 -57.03 27.59
CA ARG A 786 -14.54 -56.49 28.48
C ARG A 786 -14.34 -56.85 29.97
N SER A 787 -13.78 -55.89 30.72
CA SER A 787 -13.86 -55.67 32.18
C SER A 787 -13.58 -54.16 32.39
N SER A 788 -14.35 -53.34 33.15
CA SER A 788 -14.64 -53.29 34.60
C SER A 788 -13.36 -53.18 35.44
N ALA A 789 -13.15 -52.19 36.31
CA ALA A 789 -14.06 -51.28 37.06
C ALA A 789 -13.33 -49.92 37.36
N ASP A 790 -13.90 -48.84 37.92
CA ASP A 790 -15.29 -48.53 38.32
C ASP A 790 -15.58 -47.00 38.31
N GLU A 791 -16.73 -46.61 38.89
CA GLU A 791 -17.41 -45.31 39.04
C GLU A 791 -16.56 -44.04 39.36
N ALA A 792 -17.05 -42.79 39.24
CA ALA A 792 -18.44 -42.33 39.12
C ALA A 792 -18.62 -41.07 38.25
N LYS A 793 -19.83 -40.90 37.68
CA LYS A 793 -20.34 -39.61 37.16
C LYS A 793 -21.82 -39.45 37.51
N LEU A 794 -22.16 -38.39 38.25
CA LEU A 794 -23.52 -37.85 38.23
C LEU A 794 -23.70 -36.91 37.04
N SER A 795 -24.87 -36.95 36.43
CA SER A 795 -25.21 -36.12 35.26
C SER A 795 -26.68 -35.72 35.28
N LYS A 796 -27.02 -34.61 34.61
CA LYS A 796 -28.39 -34.37 34.17
C LYS A 796 -28.42 -33.57 32.87
N LYS A 797 -29.14 -34.10 31.88
CA LYS A 797 -29.42 -33.47 30.58
C LYS A 797 -30.77 -32.74 30.64
N ARG A 798 -30.86 -31.61 29.93
CA ARG A 798 -31.98 -31.13 29.08
C ARG A 798 -31.42 -29.95 28.27
N SER A 799 -31.58 -29.77 26.95
CA SER A 799 -32.46 -30.36 25.93
C SER A 799 -33.93 -29.94 25.99
N SER A 800 -34.25 -28.78 25.40
CA SER A 800 -35.42 -28.57 24.51
C SER A 800 -35.38 -27.17 23.88
N MET A 801 -35.82 -27.09 22.61
CA MET A 801 -36.40 -25.94 21.89
C MET A 801 -36.27 -24.53 22.52
N PHE A 802 -35.60 -23.60 21.83
CA PHE A 802 -36.24 -22.82 20.75
C PHE A 802 -35.18 -22.36 19.72
#